data_AF-A0AAQ4RXE2-F1
#
_entry.id   AF-A0AAQ4RXE2-F1
#
_cell.length_a   1.000
_cell.length_b   1.000
_cell.length_c   1.000
_cell.angle_alpha   90.00
_cell.angle_beta   90.00
_cell.angle_gamma   90.00
#
_symmetry.space_group_name_H-M   'P 1'
#
loop_
_entity.id
_entity.type
_entity.pdbx_description
1 polymer ?
#
loop_
_entity_poly.entity_id
_entity_poly.type
_entity_poly.pdbx_seq_one_letter_code
_entity_poly.pdbx_strand_id
1 'polypeptide(L)'
;MMKFRFRRQGTDPQREKIKQELFAFNKTVEHGFPHQPSALAFDPKLELMAIGTKSGAIKVYGSPGVEFTGLHADTTAVTQIHFLPGQGRLLSLLDDNTLHLWELVAGAPRDAGGAKREGVVCLEEVDCYSLPGRPGIESCSATRVTVLLLMRSGDLLCVGTEGGGVYFLELPRLSLKESQTLLQDQIIQSLPDDYRCGKSLGPVESLQEHPQRPGKLLIGYSRGLVVLWESTSRRVEQLFLGKQQLESLVWERSGNLFVSSHNDGGYSVWAVTTGNNVIHQPVSSTIPYGPFPCKAINKILWRTTQTGSPVVLYSGGMPRASYGDRHCLTIQQDKEHVTLDFTSRVIDFFTVHEFDEPSAVVVLLEEELVVMDLRTPGWPSLPTPYLAPLHSSAITCSFHVSGVPPKLWERLANAGRAQQDLNYNNIWPICGGKNLAPPPKNQELLLTGHEDGTVRFWDASGVALTPLYKLSTANVFHTDCDPSDDPQDPSDDPDMQQEEEWPPFRKVGCFDPYSDDPRLAIQKISLCKYSNKLVVAGTAGQVIVLGLSDERSAHPVDVSVVDLLQDREGFTWKGHDRLEPRLKPASFPPGFQPLVLVQCVPPASVTAVALHAEWNLISFGTSHGFGLFDYHRRNAVLARCTLHPNDSLAMEGPLSRVKSLKKSLRQSFRRIRKSRVSGKKRPVATPTSKVQEANAALAEQEDVAPIQRRIEPRSADDSLSGVVRCLCFADTFLRDGTHHGATLWAGTNSGSVYAYALEVPGVGSGRACERGAGEGGVCVEAVLGKEIQLMHRAPVVSICVLDGRGKPLPDPYEASQDLAIAPDMANAHSVLIASEEQVFSLPKVSAKTKFKLTAHEGCRVRRVALVAFGSVAQEDYCEHTLVCLTNLGDMHLFSIPGLRPQVRYDCIRKEDISGIASCVFTKNGQGFYLISPSEYERFSLSAKTLTEPLCSVQLDRPLHATDSTATTTPPQANGTHKNHVGQAEGRSEESPSALSSPILDTPLDSPLSCADLTLDSTGEITVEDVRDFLTTVDEAENNLKNIKEEEGRSTGILIN
;
A
#
# COMPACT_ATOMS: atom_id res chain seq x y z
N MET A 1 -36.33 -34.40 27.98
CA MET A 1 -35.83 -33.66 26.80
C MET A 1 -36.61 -32.35 26.68
N MET A 2 -36.08 -31.21 27.13
CA MET A 2 -36.76 -29.91 27.01
C MET A 2 -36.40 -29.22 25.69
N LYS A 3 -37.40 -28.82 24.91
CA LYS A 3 -37.20 -28.00 23.70
C LYS A 3 -36.92 -26.55 24.12
N PHE A 4 -35.69 -26.07 23.94
CA PHE A 4 -35.39 -24.65 24.02
C PHE A 4 -36.10 -23.90 22.90
N ARG A 5 -37.26 -23.30 23.20
CA ARG A 5 -37.90 -22.30 22.33
C ARG A 5 -37.01 -21.05 22.32
N PHE A 6 -36.30 -20.83 21.22
CA PHE A 6 -35.75 -19.51 20.92
C PHE A 6 -36.93 -18.52 20.79
N ARG A 7 -37.14 -17.68 21.81
CA ARG A 7 -37.86 -16.42 21.59
C ARG A 7 -37.03 -15.63 20.59
N ARG A 8 -37.58 -15.32 19.41
CA ARG A 8 -37.15 -14.12 18.67
C ARG A 8 -37.32 -12.96 19.66
N GLN A 9 -36.22 -12.34 20.07
CA GLN A 9 -36.32 -11.11 20.84
C GLN A 9 -36.92 -10.05 19.91
N GLY A 10 -37.97 -9.35 20.36
CA GLY A 10 -38.43 -8.17 19.65
C GLY A 10 -37.29 -7.15 19.59
N THR A 11 -37.17 -6.45 18.47
CA THR A 11 -36.24 -5.32 18.33
C THR A 11 -36.58 -4.28 19.37
N ASP A 12 -35.73 -4.14 20.39
CA ASP A 12 -35.82 -3.07 21.37
C ASP A 12 -35.40 -1.75 20.68
N PRO A 13 -36.33 -0.80 20.45
CA PRO A 13 -36.02 0.42 19.73
C PRO A 13 -35.05 1.33 20.51
N GLN A 14 -35.00 1.22 21.84
CA GLN A 14 -34.04 1.95 22.65
C GLN A 14 -32.63 1.38 22.46
N ARG A 15 -32.48 0.04 22.41
CA ARG A 15 -31.19 -0.59 22.12
C ARG A 15 -30.69 -0.25 20.72
N GLU A 16 -31.58 -0.24 19.72
CA GLU A 16 -31.16 0.02 18.33
C GLU A 16 -30.76 1.49 18.12
N LYS A 17 -31.38 2.44 18.83
CA LYS A 17 -30.87 3.82 18.92
C LYS A 17 -29.46 3.86 19.53
N ILE A 18 -29.24 3.16 20.64
CA ILE A 18 -27.90 3.10 21.28
C ILE A 18 -26.85 2.49 20.34
N LYS A 19 -27.21 1.52 19.49
CA LYS A 19 -26.28 1.02 18.45
C LYS A 19 -25.89 2.12 17.46
N GLN A 20 -26.84 2.92 16.98
CA GLN A 20 -26.56 4.04 16.06
C GLN A 20 -25.73 5.14 16.74
N GLU A 21 -25.86 5.31 18.05
CA GLU A 21 -25.05 6.25 18.84
C GLU A 21 -23.59 5.79 19.05
N LEU A 22 -23.31 4.49 18.94
CA LEU A 22 -22.00 3.87 19.20
C LEU A 22 -21.25 3.48 17.92
N PHE A 23 -21.95 2.89 16.95
CA PHE A 23 -21.37 2.17 15.81
C PHE A 23 -21.75 2.81 14.47
N ALA A 24 -20.73 3.15 13.67
CA ALA A 24 -20.88 3.60 12.29
C ALA A 24 -19.67 3.10 11.50
N PHE A 25 -19.88 2.57 10.29
CA PHE A 25 -18.78 2.11 9.45
C PHE A 25 -18.45 3.12 8.35
N ASN A 26 -17.21 3.60 8.37
CA ASN A 26 -16.69 4.55 7.40
C ASN A 26 -15.27 4.14 6.99
N LYS A 27 -14.98 4.21 5.70
CA LYS A 27 -13.63 4.19 5.11
C LYS A 27 -13.19 5.65 4.95
N THR A 28 -12.04 6.06 5.50
CA THR A 28 -11.87 7.47 5.91
C THR A 28 -10.67 8.20 5.30
N VAL A 29 -9.54 7.52 5.10
CA VAL A 29 -8.31 8.07 4.47
C VAL A 29 -7.38 6.92 4.11
N GLU A 30 -6.66 7.05 2.99
CA GLU A 30 -5.60 6.14 2.56
C GLU A 30 -4.22 6.70 2.95
N HIS A 31 -3.37 5.87 3.55
CA HIS A 31 -2.06 6.25 4.09
C HIS A 31 -0.95 5.44 3.39
N GLY A 32 -0.06 6.11 2.65
CA GLY A 32 1.09 5.48 1.99
C GLY A 32 1.37 6.06 0.62
N PHE A 33 1.99 5.29 -0.27
CA PHE A 33 2.37 5.72 -1.62
C PHE A 33 1.50 5.04 -2.71
N PRO A 34 0.81 5.80 -3.59
CA PRO A 34 -0.09 5.30 -4.64
C PRO A 34 0.45 4.12 -5.42
N HIS A 35 -0.27 3.00 -5.41
CA HIS A 35 0.17 1.83 -6.15
C HIS A 35 0.09 2.04 -7.67
N GLN A 36 1.22 1.78 -8.34
CA GLN A 36 1.37 1.94 -9.79
C GLN A 36 0.97 3.34 -10.29
N PRO A 37 1.73 4.39 -9.91
CA PRO A 37 1.56 5.71 -10.48
C PRO A 37 1.89 5.70 -11.98
N SER A 38 1.25 6.60 -12.72
CA SER A 38 1.36 6.69 -14.18
C SER A 38 1.33 8.11 -14.73
N ALA A 39 0.89 9.11 -13.95
CA ALA A 39 0.92 10.52 -14.32
C ALA A 39 1.23 11.42 -13.10
N LEU A 40 1.78 12.61 -13.36
CA LEU A 40 2.11 13.63 -12.37
C LEU A 40 1.71 15.02 -12.91
N ALA A 41 1.25 15.91 -12.03
CA ALA A 41 1.05 17.32 -12.35
C ALA A 41 1.25 18.22 -11.11
N PHE A 42 1.41 19.52 -11.34
CA PHE A 42 1.54 20.54 -10.29
C PHE A 42 0.88 21.85 -10.72
N ASP A 43 0.11 22.47 -9.82
CA ASP A 43 -0.40 23.84 -9.98
C ASP A 43 0.52 24.82 -9.21
N PRO A 44 1.34 25.64 -9.89
CA PRO A 44 2.24 26.59 -9.24
C PRO A 44 1.54 27.83 -8.66
N LYS A 45 0.21 28.02 -8.85
CA LYS A 45 -0.56 29.03 -8.11
C LYS A 45 -1.15 28.49 -6.82
N LEU A 46 -1.67 27.26 -6.85
CA LEU A 46 -2.33 26.63 -5.70
C LEU A 46 -1.37 25.83 -4.83
N GLU A 47 -0.15 25.58 -5.31
CA GLU A 47 0.89 24.73 -4.67
C GLU A 47 0.39 23.30 -4.39
N LEU A 48 -0.45 22.79 -5.30
CA LEU A 48 -1.03 21.44 -5.26
C LEU A 48 -0.36 20.53 -6.29
N MET A 49 -0.05 19.30 -5.88
CA MET A 49 0.44 18.23 -6.74
C MET A 49 -0.69 17.22 -7.01
N ALA A 50 -0.76 16.65 -8.21
CA ALA A 50 -1.65 15.54 -8.54
C ALA A 50 -0.87 14.32 -9.02
N ILE A 51 -1.27 13.12 -8.58
CA ILE A 51 -0.75 11.82 -9.01
C ILE A 51 -1.90 11.04 -9.65
N GLY A 52 -1.69 10.57 -10.88
CA GLY A 52 -2.56 9.62 -11.56
C GLY A 52 -2.04 8.19 -11.44
N THR A 53 -2.93 7.21 -11.45
CA THR A 53 -2.62 5.79 -11.28
C THR A 53 -3.11 4.94 -12.46
N LYS A 54 -2.55 3.73 -12.60
CA LYS A 54 -2.97 2.76 -13.63
C LYS A 54 -4.37 2.15 -13.38
N SER A 55 -5.02 2.49 -12.27
CA SER A 55 -6.37 2.02 -11.90
C SER A 55 -7.41 3.14 -11.89
N GLY A 56 -7.23 4.19 -12.69
CA GLY A 56 -8.20 5.29 -12.84
C GLY A 56 -8.32 6.24 -11.65
N ALA A 57 -7.50 6.13 -10.60
CA ALA A 57 -7.56 7.07 -9.47
C ALA A 57 -6.64 8.28 -9.69
N ILE A 58 -7.15 9.48 -9.37
CA ILE A 58 -6.41 10.74 -9.24
C ILE A 58 -6.36 11.11 -7.77
N LYS A 59 -5.15 11.35 -7.23
CA LYS A 59 -4.95 11.85 -5.86
C LYS A 59 -4.24 13.19 -5.89
N VAL A 60 -4.81 14.21 -5.25
CA VAL A 60 -4.29 15.58 -5.18
C VAL A 60 -3.81 15.86 -3.76
N TYR A 61 -2.66 16.50 -3.60
CA TYR A 61 -1.99 16.76 -2.33
C TYR A 61 -1.52 18.21 -2.21
N GLY A 62 -1.70 18.81 -1.03
CA GLY A 62 -1.22 20.14 -0.65
C GLY A 62 -0.37 20.10 0.62
N SER A 63 -0.55 21.05 1.54
CA SER A 63 0.04 20.98 2.88
C SER A 63 -0.47 19.75 3.68
N PRO A 64 0.24 19.27 4.73
CA PRO A 64 -0.11 18.01 5.39
C PRO A 64 -1.55 17.96 5.95
N GLY A 65 -2.36 17.04 5.39
CA GLY A 65 -3.80 16.90 5.65
C GLY A 65 -4.71 17.65 4.67
N VAL A 66 -4.15 18.30 3.64
CA VAL A 66 -4.86 18.74 2.44
C VAL A 66 -4.69 17.69 1.36
N GLU A 67 -5.73 16.90 1.14
CA GLU A 67 -5.74 15.83 0.13
C GLU A 67 -7.14 15.62 -0.43
N PHE A 68 -7.21 15.25 -1.71
CA PHE A 68 -8.45 14.93 -2.43
C PHE A 68 -8.24 13.70 -3.29
N THR A 69 -9.25 12.84 -3.43
CA THR A 69 -9.20 11.67 -4.32
C THR A 69 -10.44 11.65 -5.21
N GLY A 70 -10.21 11.48 -6.51
CA GLY A 70 -11.22 11.19 -7.53
C GLY A 70 -10.92 9.85 -8.21
N LEU A 71 -11.94 9.22 -8.77
CA LEU A 71 -11.85 7.92 -9.44
C LEU A 71 -12.73 7.95 -10.68
N HIS A 72 -12.14 7.72 -11.86
CA HIS A 72 -12.90 7.62 -13.12
C HIS A 72 -13.89 6.44 -13.06
N ALA A 73 -14.94 6.49 -13.88
CA ALA A 73 -15.97 5.44 -13.91
C ALA A 73 -15.41 4.05 -14.27
N ASP A 74 -14.38 4.01 -15.12
CA ASP A 74 -13.70 2.80 -15.59
C ASP A 74 -12.24 2.70 -15.06
N THR A 75 -11.74 1.48 -14.95
CA THR A 75 -10.38 1.18 -14.44
C THR A 75 -9.32 1.20 -15.56
N THR A 76 -9.20 2.32 -16.26
CA THR A 76 -8.16 2.57 -17.28
C THR A 76 -7.03 3.46 -16.74
N ALA A 77 -5.86 3.47 -17.40
CA ALA A 77 -4.68 4.10 -16.82
C ALA A 77 -4.62 5.61 -17.10
N VAL A 78 -4.42 6.42 -16.05
CA VAL A 78 -4.23 7.87 -16.21
C VAL A 78 -2.85 8.14 -16.80
N THR A 79 -2.78 8.67 -18.02
CA THR A 79 -1.53 8.89 -18.78
C THR A 79 -0.98 10.31 -18.67
N GLN A 80 -1.85 11.32 -18.57
CA GLN A 80 -1.46 12.72 -18.33
C GLN A 80 -2.45 13.38 -17.38
N ILE A 81 -1.96 14.38 -16.63
CA ILE A 81 -2.79 15.30 -15.82
C ILE A 81 -2.31 16.73 -16.10
N HIS A 82 -3.24 17.69 -16.22
CA HIS A 82 -2.94 19.11 -16.43
C HIS A 82 -3.87 19.98 -15.58
N PHE A 83 -3.34 20.74 -14.62
CA PHE A 83 -4.13 21.69 -13.84
C PHE A 83 -4.51 22.93 -14.67
N LEU A 84 -5.66 23.54 -14.38
CA LEU A 84 -6.01 24.89 -14.83
C LEU A 84 -5.61 25.88 -13.70
N PRO A 85 -4.48 26.62 -13.84
CA PRO A 85 -3.81 27.23 -12.69
C PRO A 85 -4.69 28.20 -11.90
N GLY A 86 -4.88 27.93 -10.61
CA GLY A 86 -5.68 28.75 -9.69
C GLY A 86 -7.18 28.45 -9.70
N GLN A 87 -7.70 27.70 -10.67
CA GLN A 87 -9.14 27.46 -10.79
C GLN A 87 -9.65 26.33 -9.89
N GLY A 88 -8.77 25.50 -9.31
CA GLY A 88 -9.19 24.28 -8.62
C GLY A 88 -9.87 23.31 -9.58
N ARG A 89 -9.30 23.17 -10.78
CA ARG A 89 -9.71 22.24 -11.83
C ARG A 89 -8.49 21.53 -12.39
N LEU A 90 -8.66 20.29 -12.84
CA LEU A 90 -7.63 19.55 -13.57
C LEU A 90 -8.25 18.73 -14.69
N LEU A 91 -7.48 18.52 -15.75
CA LEU A 91 -7.77 17.61 -16.85
C LEU A 91 -6.99 16.33 -16.64
N SER A 92 -7.58 15.18 -16.95
CA SER A 92 -6.88 13.90 -17.10
C SER A 92 -7.06 13.34 -18.51
N LEU A 93 -6.07 12.58 -18.98
CA LEU A 93 -6.12 11.78 -20.20
C LEU A 93 -5.95 10.31 -19.84
N LEU A 94 -6.86 9.44 -20.26
CA LEU A 94 -6.79 8.00 -20.04
C LEU A 94 -6.17 7.27 -21.25
N ASP A 95 -5.67 6.05 -21.05
CA ASP A 95 -4.98 5.31 -22.11
C ASP A 95 -5.91 4.87 -23.27
N ASP A 96 -7.21 4.80 -23.00
CA ASP A 96 -8.31 4.62 -23.95
C ASP A 96 -8.60 5.84 -24.87
N ASN A 97 -7.87 6.95 -24.68
CA ASN A 97 -7.99 8.22 -25.41
C ASN A 97 -9.14 9.16 -25.00
N THR A 98 -9.73 8.98 -23.81
CA THR A 98 -10.70 9.91 -23.23
C THR A 98 -10.04 11.01 -22.38
N LEU A 99 -10.65 12.20 -22.40
CA LEU A 99 -10.31 13.38 -21.61
C LEU A 99 -11.41 13.67 -20.60
N HIS A 100 -11.06 13.86 -19.33
CA HIS A 100 -12.02 14.18 -18.27
C HIS A 100 -11.65 15.48 -17.56
N LEU A 101 -12.64 16.33 -17.29
CA LEU A 101 -12.51 17.54 -16.51
C LEU A 101 -12.99 17.31 -15.08
N TRP A 102 -12.10 17.56 -14.13
CA TRP A 102 -12.33 17.45 -12.70
C TRP A 102 -12.37 18.84 -12.05
N GLU A 103 -13.25 19.00 -11.06
CA GLU A 103 -13.39 20.23 -10.28
C GLU A 103 -13.31 19.95 -8.77
N LEU A 104 -12.69 20.86 -8.02
CA LEU A 104 -12.90 20.95 -6.58
C LEU A 104 -14.26 21.60 -6.30
N VAL A 105 -15.14 20.89 -5.59
CA VAL A 105 -16.52 21.29 -5.31
C VAL A 105 -16.75 21.31 -3.80
N ALA A 106 -17.56 22.25 -3.30
CA ALA A 106 -17.96 22.28 -1.90
C ALA A 106 -19.19 21.39 -1.69
N GLY A 107 -19.00 20.23 -1.03
CA GLY A 107 -20.09 19.33 -0.69
C GLY A 107 -21.05 19.93 0.35
N ALA A 108 -22.20 19.30 0.55
CA ALA A 108 -23.16 19.75 1.56
C ALA A 108 -22.58 19.69 3.00
N PRO A 109 -22.86 20.68 3.87
CA PRO A 109 -22.42 20.67 5.27
C PRO A 109 -23.02 19.48 6.03
N ARG A 110 -22.23 18.85 6.91
CA ARG A 110 -22.63 17.62 7.62
C ARG A 110 -22.79 17.85 9.11
N ASP A 111 -23.92 17.36 9.66
CA ASP A 111 -24.18 17.28 11.10
C ASP A 111 -23.44 16.07 11.71
N ALA A 112 -22.12 16.17 11.83
CA ALA A 112 -21.26 15.12 12.37
C ALA A 112 -21.10 15.30 13.90
N GLY A 113 -21.89 14.54 14.67
CA GLY A 113 -21.81 14.55 16.15
C GLY A 113 -22.45 15.78 16.80
N GLY A 114 -23.52 16.31 16.21
CA GLY A 114 -24.27 17.47 16.75
C GLY A 114 -23.65 18.84 16.46
N ALA A 115 -22.50 18.89 15.80
CA ALA A 115 -21.91 20.11 15.27
C ALA A 115 -22.10 20.17 13.75
N LYS A 116 -22.61 21.30 13.25
CA LYS A 116 -22.58 21.62 11.82
C LYS A 116 -21.14 21.86 11.40
N ARG A 117 -20.57 20.93 10.64
CA ARG A 117 -19.30 21.14 9.92
C ARG A 117 -19.60 21.79 8.57
N GLU A 118 -18.75 22.70 8.14
CA GLU A 118 -18.74 23.16 6.75
C GLU A 118 -18.50 21.98 5.80
N GLY A 119 -18.91 22.14 4.54
CA GLY A 119 -18.84 21.09 3.54
C GLY A 119 -17.41 20.57 3.34
N VAL A 120 -17.25 19.25 3.31
CA VAL A 120 -15.98 18.64 2.86
C VAL A 120 -15.83 18.98 1.37
N VAL A 121 -14.67 19.53 1.00
CA VAL A 121 -14.33 19.76 -0.41
C VAL A 121 -13.98 18.43 -1.06
N CYS A 122 -14.68 18.09 -2.14
CA CYS A 122 -14.49 16.88 -2.94
C CYS A 122 -13.89 17.22 -4.30
N LEU A 123 -13.27 16.21 -4.95
CA LEU A 123 -12.86 16.28 -6.35
C LEU A 123 -13.90 15.50 -7.16
N GLU A 124 -14.67 16.19 -7.99
CA GLU A 124 -15.78 15.62 -8.76
C GLU A 124 -15.52 15.72 -10.27
N GLU A 125 -15.94 14.71 -11.02
CA GLU A 125 -15.89 14.70 -12.49
C GLU A 125 -17.08 15.50 -13.02
N VAL A 126 -16.84 16.44 -13.94
CA VAL A 126 -17.84 17.42 -14.39
C VAL A 126 -18.11 17.38 -15.90
N ASP A 127 -17.13 17.00 -16.71
CA ASP A 127 -17.28 16.85 -18.16
C ASP A 127 -16.33 15.77 -18.71
N CYS A 128 -16.70 15.09 -19.79
CA CYS A 128 -15.87 14.07 -20.43
C CYS A 128 -15.96 14.16 -21.97
N TYR A 129 -14.85 13.90 -22.65
CA TYR A 129 -14.71 14.09 -24.09
C TYR A 129 -13.77 13.07 -24.73
N SER A 130 -14.11 12.59 -25.93
CA SER A 130 -13.21 11.78 -26.75
C SER A 130 -13.01 12.46 -28.10
N LEU A 131 -11.77 12.55 -28.56
CA LEU A 131 -11.46 13.19 -29.85
C LEU A 131 -11.99 12.32 -31.01
N PRO A 132 -12.90 12.83 -31.86
CA PRO A 132 -13.59 12.00 -32.85
C PRO A 132 -12.62 11.51 -33.94
N GLY A 133 -12.66 10.20 -34.21
CA GLY A 133 -11.98 9.58 -35.34
C GLY A 133 -12.49 10.11 -36.68
N ARG A 134 -11.64 10.08 -37.72
CA ARG A 134 -12.06 10.45 -39.08
C ARG A 134 -13.08 9.42 -39.63
N PRO A 135 -14.28 9.83 -40.07
CA PRO A 135 -15.24 8.91 -40.66
C PRO A 135 -14.64 8.15 -41.86
N GLY A 136 -14.79 6.82 -41.85
CA GLY A 136 -14.28 5.94 -42.91
C GLY A 136 -12.82 5.47 -42.76
N ILE A 137 -12.16 5.74 -41.63
CA ILE A 137 -10.85 5.15 -41.30
C ILE A 137 -10.97 4.40 -39.96
N GLU A 138 -10.93 3.07 -40.01
CA GLU A 138 -11.10 2.18 -38.83
C GLU A 138 -9.88 2.17 -37.88
N SER A 139 -8.79 2.88 -38.21
CA SER A 139 -7.59 2.95 -37.38
C SER A 139 -7.59 4.18 -36.48
N CYS A 140 -7.90 3.97 -35.19
CA CYS A 140 -7.97 5.03 -34.18
C CYS A 140 -6.63 5.71 -33.85
N SER A 141 -5.48 5.17 -34.31
CA SER A 141 -4.14 5.70 -34.01
C SER A 141 -3.99 7.17 -34.45
N ALA A 142 -4.46 7.55 -35.64
CA ALA A 142 -4.26 8.93 -36.15
C ALA A 142 -4.86 10.04 -35.26
N THR A 143 -5.86 9.70 -34.44
CA THR A 143 -6.52 10.59 -33.46
C THR A 143 -6.17 10.26 -32.00
N ARG A 144 -5.21 9.35 -31.76
CA ARG A 144 -4.65 9.11 -30.43
C ARG A 144 -3.85 10.34 -29.99
N VAL A 145 -4.18 10.85 -28.81
CA VAL A 145 -3.58 12.03 -28.19
C VAL A 145 -2.18 11.67 -27.69
N THR A 146 -1.22 12.55 -27.96
CA THR A 146 0.19 12.39 -27.59
C THR A 146 0.64 13.45 -26.60
N VAL A 147 0.17 14.69 -26.76
CA VAL A 147 0.51 15.81 -25.88
C VAL A 147 -0.67 16.77 -25.73
N LEU A 148 -0.89 17.22 -24.50
CA LEU A 148 -1.80 18.31 -24.17
C LEU A 148 -1.00 19.56 -23.80
N LEU A 149 -1.50 20.72 -24.23
CA LEU A 149 -1.01 22.04 -23.82
C LEU A 149 -2.21 22.90 -23.43
N LEU A 150 -2.30 23.26 -22.16
CA LEU A 150 -3.21 24.31 -21.71
C LEU A 150 -2.65 25.68 -22.13
N MET A 151 -3.46 26.48 -22.83
CA MET A 151 -3.11 27.85 -23.19
C MET A 151 -3.15 28.78 -21.98
N ARG A 152 -2.28 29.80 -21.94
CA ARG A 152 -2.17 30.73 -20.80
C ARG A 152 -3.46 31.48 -20.47
N SER A 153 -4.41 31.62 -21.41
CA SER A 153 -5.71 32.23 -21.12
C SER A 153 -6.57 31.38 -20.19
N GLY A 154 -6.36 30.05 -20.17
CA GLY A 154 -7.18 29.08 -19.44
C GLY A 154 -8.45 28.64 -20.20
N ASP A 155 -8.77 29.25 -21.34
CA ASP A 155 -10.00 29.01 -22.12
C ASP A 155 -9.82 27.99 -23.26
N LEU A 156 -8.59 27.56 -23.54
CA LEU A 156 -8.24 26.71 -24.68
C LEU A 156 -7.23 25.62 -24.29
N LEU A 157 -7.50 24.41 -24.77
CA LEU A 157 -6.60 23.26 -24.71
C LEU A 157 -6.16 22.89 -26.12
N CYS A 158 -4.85 22.88 -26.38
CA CYS A 158 -4.28 22.33 -27.59
C CYS A 158 -4.00 20.84 -27.40
N VAL A 159 -4.39 20.03 -28.39
CA VAL A 159 -4.34 18.56 -28.34
C VAL A 159 -3.56 18.07 -29.57
N GLY A 160 -2.35 17.56 -29.36
CA GLY A 160 -1.51 16.94 -30.40
C GLY A 160 -1.81 15.46 -30.56
N THR A 161 -1.73 14.92 -31.78
CA THR A 161 -1.99 13.49 -32.06
C THR A 161 -0.85 12.76 -32.78
N GLU A 162 -0.87 11.42 -32.75
CA GLU A 162 0.05 10.56 -33.52
C GLU A 162 -0.03 10.84 -35.03
N GLY A 163 -1.21 11.23 -35.53
CA GLY A 163 -1.46 11.65 -36.91
C GLY A 163 -0.95 13.05 -37.27
N GLY A 164 -0.08 13.65 -36.45
CA GLY A 164 0.60 14.91 -36.74
C GLY A 164 -0.29 16.17 -36.71
N GLY A 165 -1.54 16.04 -36.25
CA GLY A 165 -2.51 17.13 -36.16
C GLY A 165 -2.49 17.82 -34.79
N VAL A 166 -2.93 19.08 -34.76
CA VAL A 166 -3.18 19.85 -33.53
C VAL A 166 -4.62 20.36 -33.54
N TYR A 167 -5.39 19.90 -32.55
CA TYR A 167 -6.80 20.24 -32.33
C TYR A 167 -6.93 21.23 -31.17
N PHE A 168 -8.02 21.98 -31.13
CA PHE A 168 -8.26 23.03 -30.14
C PHE A 168 -9.62 22.82 -29.46
N LEU A 169 -9.62 22.52 -28.16
CA LEU A 169 -10.84 22.39 -27.35
C LEU A 169 -11.06 23.65 -26.50
N GLU A 170 -12.32 24.07 -26.37
CA GLU A 170 -12.76 25.16 -25.50
C GLU A 170 -12.94 24.66 -24.06
N LEU A 171 -12.39 25.39 -23.10
CA LEU A 171 -12.55 25.11 -21.68
C LEU A 171 -13.60 26.06 -21.06
N PRO A 172 -14.37 25.61 -20.05
CA PRO A 172 -14.38 24.26 -19.48
C PRO A 172 -15.15 23.22 -20.31
N ARG A 173 -15.93 23.62 -21.32
CA ARG A 173 -16.98 22.79 -21.97
C ARG A 173 -16.51 21.75 -23.00
N LEU A 174 -15.23 21.39 -22.94
CA LEU A 174 -14.48 20.49 -23.85
C LEU A 174 -14.85 20.58 -25.35
N SER A 175 -15.18 21.79 -25.85
CA SER A 175 -15.86 21.94 -27.16
C SER A 175 -14.86 22.09 -28.33
N LEU A 176 -14.97 21.26 -29.38
CA LEU A 176 -14.00 21.26 -30.47
C LEU A 176 -14.16 22.46 -31.41
N LYS A 177 -13.14 23.33 -31.47
CA LYS A 177 -13.06 24.43 -32.43
C LYS A 177 -12.51 23.94 -33.76
N GLU A 178 -13.34 23.18 -34.50
CA GLU A 178 -12.99 22.60 -35.80
C GLU A 178 -12.29 23.61 -36.73
N SER A 179 -12.81 24.84 -36.78
CA SER A 179 -12.29 25.94 -37.61
C SER A 179 -10.86 26.35 -37.27
N GLN A 180 -10.34 26.07 -36.07
CA GLN A 180 -8.96 26.37 -35.65
C GLN A 180 -8.00 25.19 -35.90
N THR A 181 -8.51 23.97 -36.10
CA THR A 181 -7.72 22.74 -36.27
C THR A 181 -6.61 22.88 -37.32
N LEU A 182 -5.41 22.48 -36.92
CA LEU A 182 -4.19 22.52 -37.71
C LEU A 182 -3.81 21.10 -38.14
N LEU A 183 -4.08 20.77 -39.40
CA LEU A 183 -3.73 19.46 -39.97
C LEU A 183 -2.30 19.48 -40.52
N GLN A 184 -1.62 18.33 -40.42
CA GLN A 184 -0.25 18.11 -40.87
C GLN A 184 0.03 18.64 -42.29
N ASP A 185 -0.95 18.51 -43.20
CA ASP A 185 -0.86 18.96 -44.59
C ASP A 185 -0.61 20.47 -44.74
N GLN A 186 -1.19 21.30 -43.85
CA GLN A 186 -1.00 22.77 -43.85
C GLN A 186 0.45 23.14 -43.54
N ILE A 187 1.10 22.36 -42.66
CA ILE A 187 2.51 22.52 -42.30
C ILE A 187 3.40 21.99 -43.41
N ILE A 188 3.10 20.82 -43.99
CA ILE A 188 3.85 20.26 -45.13
C ILE A 188 3.90 21.24 -46.31
N GLN A 189 2.80 21.94 -46.60
CA GLN A 189 2.75 22.99 -47.63
C GLN A 189 3.70 24.17 -47.40
N SER A 190 4.23 24.34 -46.18
CA SER A 190 5.17 25.40 -45.80
C SER A 190 6.65 24.96 -45.76
N LEU A 191 6.95 23.66 -45.89
CA LEU A 191 8.32 23.14 -45.72
C LEU A 191 9.20 23.33 -46.97
N PRO A 192 10.54 23.38 -46.84
CA PRO A 192 11.46 23.26 -47.96
C PRO A 192 11.30 21.92 -48.72
N ASP A 193 11.42 21.94 -50.06
CA ASP A 193 11.13 20.77 -50.92
C ASP A 193 12.10 19.59 -50.69
N ASP A 194 13.34 19.85 -50.28
CA ASP A 194 14.31 18.83 -49.88
C ASP A 194 13.85 18.05 -48.62
N TYR A 195 13.07 18.69 -47.75
CA TYR A 195 12.48 18.04 -46.58
C TYR A 195 11.18 17.29 -46.92
N ARG A 196 10.45 17.68 -47.98
CA ARG A 196 9.20 17.06 -48.48
C ARG A 196 9.41 15.71 -49.19
N CYS A 197 10.33 14.87 -48.72
CA CYS A 197 10.71 13.60 -49.34
C CYS A 197 9.68 12.45 -49.23
N GLY A 198 8.38 12.74 -49.32
CA GLY A 198 7.26 11.79 -49.27
C GLY A 198 7.02 11.11 -47.91
N LYS A 199 7.86 11.36 -46.92
CA LYS A 199 7.74 10.82 -45.56
C LYS A 199 6.89 11.73 -44.67
N SER A 200 6.08 11.13 -43.80
CA SER A 200 5.33 11.85 -42.76
C SER A 200 6.24 12.67 -41.83
N LEU A 201 5.65 13.60 -41.09
CA LEU A 201 6.27 14.29 -39.96
C LEU A 201 6.23 13.42 -38.69
N GLY A 202 5.28 12.47 -38.65
CA GLY A 202 5.01 11.58 -37.51
C GLY A 202 4.25 12.29 -36.38
N PRO A 203 4.19 11.67 -35.19
CA PRO A 203 3.54 12.23 -34.01
C PRO A 203 3.97 13.65 -33.63
N VAL A 204 3.05 14.38 -32.98
CA VAL A 204 3.34 15.63 -32.26
C VAL A 204 3.85 15.26 -30.87
N GLU A 205 5.17 15.29 -30.67
CA GLU A 205 5.80 14.89 -29.38
C GLU A 205 5.76 16.03 -28.35
N SER A 206 5.62 17.29 -28.80
CA SER A 206 5.60 18.43 -27.88
C SER A 206 4.83 19.64 -28.44
N LEU A 207 4.07 20.30 -27.57
CA LEU A 207 3.38 21.57 -27.82
C LEU A 207 3.71 22.56 -26.70
N GLN A 208 4.16 23.78 -27.02
CA GLN A 208 4.36 24.84 -26.02
C GLN A 208 4.00 26.24 -26.53
N GLU A 209 3.32 27.04 -25.70
CA GLU A 209 3.09 28.46 -25.97
C GLU A 209 4.35 29.30 -25.71
N HIS A 210 4.63 30.28 -26.57
CA HIS A 210 5.79 31.16 -26.48
C HIS A 210 5.76 32.02 -25.18
N PRO A 211 6.78 31.96 -24.30
CA PRO A 211 6.73 32.53 -22.94
C PRO A 211 6.32 34.00 -22.81
N GLN A 212 6.64 34.85 -23.78
CA GLN A 212 6.32 36.29 -23.77
C GLN A 212 5.26 36.75 -24.80
N ARG A 213 4.74 35.87 -25.67
CA ARG A 213 3.92 36.27 -26.84
C ARG A 213 2.74 35.31 -27.00
N PRO A 214 1.53 35.66 -26.50
CA PRO A 214 0.40 34.75 -26.53
C PRO A 214 -0.04 34.43 -27.97
N GLY A 215 -0.57 33.24 -28.18
CA GLY A 215 -1.02 32.76 -29.50
C GLY A 215 0.09 32.25 -30.44
N LYS A 216 1.36 32.41 -30.09
CA LYS A 216 2.47 31.73 -30.78
C LYS A 216 2.74 30.36 -30.17
N LEU A 217 2.71 29.33 -31.00
CA LEU A 217 2.86 27.92 -30.61
C LEU A 217 4.14 27.34 -31.20
N LEU A 218 4.91 26.64 -30.38
CA LEU A 218 6.01 25.78 -30.79
C LEU A 218 5.49 24.34 -30.89
N ILE A 219 5.55 23.77 -32.10
CA ILE A 219 5.03 22.43 -32.42
C ILE A 219 6.22 21.54 -32.78
N GLY A 220 6.48 20.53 -31.95
CA GLY A 220 7.55 19.55 -32.14
C GLY A 220 7.03 18.24 -32.74
N TYR A 221 7.63 17.83 -33.85
CA TYR A 221 7.34 16.57 -34.54
C TYR A 221 8.43 15.54 -34.32
N SER A 222 8.04 14.29 -34.09
CA SER A 222 8.91 13.12 -33.89
C SER A 222 10.11 13.05 -34.83
N ARG A 223 9.94 13.35 -36.12
CA ARG A 223 11.01 13.33 -37.14
C ARG A 223 12.14 14.37 -36.91
N GLY A 224 12.02 15.26 -35.91
CA GLY A 224 13.02 16.30 -35.61
C GLY A 224 12.68 17.68 -36.15
N LEU A 225 11.53 17.84 -36.82
CA LEU A 225 11.00 19.14 -37.24
C LEU A 225 10.39 19.86 -36.04
N VAL A 226 10.78 21.12 -35.82
CA VAL A 226 10.06 22.03 -34.91
C VAL A 226 9.54 23.23 -35.71
N VAL A 227 8.32 23.65 -35.43
CA VAL A 227 7.60 24.71 -36.15
C VAL A 227 7.18 25.79 -35.16
N LEU A 228 7.50 27.06 -35.44
CA LEU A 228 6.88 28.20 -34.77
C LEU A 228 5.67 28.65 -35.58
N TRP A 229 4.48 28.54 -35.00
CA TRP A 229 3.19 28.80 -35.62
C TRP A 229 2.50 30.02 -34.97
N GLU A 230 2.08 30.96 -35.81
CA GLU A 230 1.30 32.14 -35.38
C GLU A 230 -0.19 31.86 -35.57
N SER A 231 -0.89 31.58 -34.47
CA SER A 231 -2.29 31.15 -34.48
C SER A 231 -3.24 32.20 -35.05
N THR A 232 -2.92 33.49 -34.88
CA THR A 232 -3.75 34.61 -35.33
C THR A 232 -3.74 34.75 -36.85
N SER A 233 -2.56 34.57 -37.48
CA SER A 233 -2.40 34.67 -38.94
C SER A 233 -2.56 33.33 -39.67
N ARG A 234 -2.58 32.23 -38.90
CA ARG A 234 -2.54 30.83 -39.36
C ARG A 234 -1.41 30.56 -40.35
N ARG A 235 -0.19 30.91 -39.94
CA ARG A 235 1.03 30.71 -40.73
C ARG A 235 2.18 30.19 -39.89
N VAL A 236 3.06 29.44 -40.54
CA VAL A 236 4.40 29.16 -40.06
C VAL A 236 5.20 30.47 -40.09
N GLU A 237 5.80 30.83 -38.96
CA GLU A 237 6.73 31.95 -38.84
C GLU A 237 8.18 31.48 -39.02
N GLN A 238 8.56 30.36 -38.38
CA GLN A 238 9.91 29.78 -38.47
C GLN A 238 9.86 28.25 -38.47
N LEU A 239 10.83 27.64 -39.17
CA LEU A 239 11.06 26.20 -39.23
C LEU A 239 12.46 25.87 -38.70
N PHE A 240 12.56 24.88 -37.82
CA PHE A 240 13.81 24.36 -37.29
C PHE A 240 13.95 22.90 -37.70
N LEU A 241 14.99 22.59 -38.47
CA LEU A 241 15.18 21.28 -39.10
C LEU A 241 16.21 20.45 -38.33
N GLY A 242 15.76 19.80 -37.27
CA GLY A 242 16.55 18.82 -36.51
C GLY A 242 16.91 17.59 -37.34
N LYS A 243 18.03 16.95 -36.97
CA LYS A 243 18.56 15.75 -37.65
C LYS A 243 18.20 14.44 -36.96
N GLN A 244 18.00 14.49 -35.65
CA GLN A 244 17.64 13.35 -34.80
C GLN A 244 16.14 13.36 -34.53
N GLN A 245 15.59 12.21 -34.11
CA GLN A 245 14.23 12.13 -33.60
C GLN A 245 14.08 13.05 -32.38
N LEU A 246 12.94 13.74 -32.30
CA LEU A 246 12.58 14.58 -31.16
C LEU A 246 11.91 13.73 -30.08
N GLU A 247 12.22 14.01 -28.81
CA GLU A 247 11.58 13.40 -27.64
C GLU A 247 10.86 14.46 -26.79
N SER A 248 11.50 15.61 -26.54
CA SER A 248 10.89 16.70 -25.76
C SER A 248 11.46 18.08 -26.10
N LEU A 249 10.67 19.13 -25.89
CA LEU A 249 11.05 20.55 -26.03
C LEU A 249 10.95 21.27 -24.68
N VAL A 250 11.70 22.36 -24.52
CA VAL A 250 11.47 23.36 -23.47
C VAL A 250 11.88 24.76 -23.92
N TRP A 251 10.99 25.74 -23.79
CA TRP A 251 11.33 27.15 -23.93
C TRP A 251 12.21 27.66 -22.78
N GLU A 252 13.17 28.51 -23.12
CA GLU A 252 13.83 29.41 -22.16
C GLU A 252 12.92 30.63 -21.90
N ARG A 253 12.94 31.20 -20.69
CA ARG A 253 11.96 32.18 -20.19
C ARG A 253 11.84 33.45 -21.04
N SER A 254 12.93 33.91 -21.64
CA SER A 254 12.94 35.05 -22.55
C SER A 254 12.22 34.77 -23.88
N GLY A 255 11.98 33.51 -24.25
CA GLY A 255 11.38 33.14 -25.54
C GLY A 255 12.27 33.44 -26.75
N ASN A 256 13.57 33.70 -26.53
CA ASN A 256 14.56 33.88 -27.59
C ASN A 256 15.35 32.58 -27.85
N LEU A 257 15.34 31.63 -26.91
CA LEU A 257 15.92 30.30 -27.05
C LEU A 257 14.88 29.22 -26.74
N PHE A 258 15.02 28.04 -27.35
CA PHE A 258 14.41 26.81 -26.86
C PHE A 258 15.41 25.64 -26.95
N VAL A 259 15.16 24.59 -26.18
CA VAL A 259 16.00 23.38 -26.14
C VAL A 259 15.18 22.19 -26.62
N SER A 260 15.76 21.34 -27.44
CA SER A 260 15.20 20.06 -27.87
C SER A 260 16.04 18.89 -27.36
N SER A 261 15.39 17.79 -26.99
CA SER A 261 16.03 16.54 -26.56
C SER A 261 15.69 15.40 -27.53
N HIS A 262 16.58 14.41 -27.62
CA HIS A 262 16.65 13.50 -28.76
C HIS A 262 16.89 12.03 -28.41
N ASN A 263 16.54 11.15 -29.35
CA ASN A 263 16.61 9.68 -29.18
C ASN A 263 18.04 9.11 -29.08
N ASP A 264 19.04 9.88 -29.50
CA ASP A 264 20.47 9.54 -29.43
C ASP A 264 21.08 9.80 -28.04
N GLY A 265 20.33 10.45 -27.15
CA GLY A 265 20.77 10.87 -25.82
C GLY A 265 21.39 12.27 -25.76
N GLY A 266 21.26 13.07 -26.82
CA GLY A 266 21.66 14.46 -26.84
C GLY A 266 20.52 15.47 -26.61
N TYR A 267 20.91 16.71 -26.37
CA TYR A 267 20.04 17.88 -26.45
C TYR A 267 20.69 19.01 -27.29
N SER A 268 19.86 19.87 -27.87
CA SER A 268 20.29 20.95 -28.76
C SER A 268 19.58 22.27 -28.42
N VAL A 269 20.31 23.38 -28.41
CA VAL A 269 19.79 24.73 -28.12
C VAL A 269 19.60 25.51 -29.42
N TRP A 270 18.41 26.06 -29.65
CA TRP A 270 18.02 26.77 -30.87
C TRP A 270 17.69 28.24 -30.58
N ALA A 271 18.03 29.14 -31.50
CA ALA A 271 17.74 30.57 -31.38
C ALA A 271 16.57 31.01 -32.27
N VAL A 272 15.65 31.77 -31.69
CA VAL A 272 14.40 32.22 -32.32
C VAL A 272 14.57 33.66 -32.81
N THR A 273 15.27 33.80 -33.95
CA THR A 273 15.68 35.10 -34.49
C THR A 273 14.67 35.68 -35.48
N THR A 274 14.17 36.89 -35.23
CA THR A 274 13.26 37.60 -36.14
C THR A 274 13.91 37.85 -37.51
N GLY A 275 13.40 37.18 -38.56
CA GLY A 275 13.81 37.40 -39.96
C GLY A 275 14.37 36.18 -40.71
N ASN A 276 14.76 35.10 -40.01
CA ASN A 276 15.18 33.83 -40.65
C ASN A 276 14.05 32.80 -40.58
N ASN A 277 13.41 32.51 -41.72
CA ASN A 277 12.24 31.63 -41.76
C ASN A 277 12.60 30.12 -41.65
N VAL A 278 13.86 29.73 -41.93
CA VAL A 278 14.33 28.34 -41.84
C VAL A 278 15.71 28.29 -41.19
N ILE A 279 15.88 27.40 -40.21
CA ILE A 279 17.10 27.23 -39.41
C ILE A 279 17.51 25.75 -39.44
N HIS A 280 18.65 25.47 -40.06
CA HIS A 280 19.14 24.10 -40.34
C HIS A 280 20.14 23.56 -39.29
N GLN A 281 20.57 24.38 -38.33
CA GLN A 281 21.54 24.02 -37.30
C GLN A 281 21.20 24.70 -35.97
N PRO A 282 21.37 24.02 -34.82
CA PRO A 282 21.25 24.63 -33.51
C PRO A 282 22.47 25.51 -33.18
N VAL A 283 22.34 26.35 -32.16
CA VAL A 283 23.43 27.16 -31.59
C VAL A 283 24.47 26.27 -30.90
N SER A 284 24.01 25.22 -30.22
CA SER A 284 24.84 24.17 -29.63
C SER A 284 24.09 22.83 -29.63
N SER A 285 24.84 21.73 -29.61
CA SER A 285 24.30 20.38 -29.51
C SER A 285 25.27 19.51 -28.72
N THR A 286 24.76 18.83 -27.70
CA THR A 286 25.55 18.15 -26.66
C THR A 286 24.98 16.76 -26.42
N ILE A 287 25.83 15.73 -26.42
CA ILE A 287 25.50 14.38 -25.94
C ILE A 287 26.23 14.20 -24.61
N PRO A 288 25.58 14.43 -23.45
CA PRO A 288 26.30 14.63 -22.18
C PRO A 288 27.16 13.43 -21.76
N TYR A 289 26.66 12.22 -21.99
CA TYR A 289 27.38 10.97 -21.67
C TYR A 289 28.00 10.30 -22.91
N GLY A 290 28.29 11.09 -23.95
CA GLY A 290 29.03 10.65 -25.12
C GLY A 290 30.49 10.30 -24.80
N PRO A 291 31.25 9.72 -25.75
CA PRO A 291 30.89 9.48 -27.16
C PRO A 291 30.13 8.16 -27.40
N PHE A 292 29.84 7.38 -26.35
CA PHE A 292 29.17 6.08 -26.50
C PHE A 292 27.69 6.24 -26.92
N PRO A 293 27.10 5.27 -27.64
CA PRO A 293 25.67 5.31 -27.99
C PRO A 293 24.80 5.29 -26.73
N CYS A 294 24.02 6.36 -26.53
CA CYS A 294 23.19 6.53 -25.35
C CYS A 294 21.75 6.03 -25.56
N LYS A 295 20.95 6.11 -24.49
CA LYS A 295 19.48 6.12 -24.53
C LYS A 295 18.98 7.54 -24.73
N ALA A 296 17.75 7.66 -25.25
CA ALA A 296 17.01 8.91 -25.39
C ALA A 296 17.04 9.76 -24.11
N ILE A 297 16.94 11.08 -24.28
CA ILE A 297 16.55 12.00 -23.21
C ILE A 297 15.04 12.25 -23.38
N ASN A 298 14.22 11.65 -22.52
CA ASN A 298 12.77 11.58 -22.71
C ASN A 298 12.05 12.89 -22.30
N LYS A 299 12.62 13.62 -21.34
CA LYS A 299 12.11 14.92 -20.88
C LYS A 299 13.28 15.78 -20.41
N ILE A 300 13.25 17.05 -20.78
CA ILE A 300 14.24 18.06 -20.39
C ILE A 300 13.54 19.31 -19.87
N LEU A 301 14.04 19.86 -18.77
CA LEU A 301 13.65 21.15 -18.22
C LEU A 301 14.85 22.08 -18.21
N TRP A 302 14.62 23.34 -18.56
CA TRP A 302 15.59 24.42 -18.54
C TRP A 302 15.05 25.51 -17.62
N ARG A 303 15.86 25.98 -16.67
CA ARG A 303 15.49 27.02 -15.69
C ARG A 303 16.56 28.09 -15.61
N THR A 304 16.18 29.34 -15.73
CA THR A 304 17.06 30.49 -15.55
C THR A 304 17.18 30.84 -14.07
N THR A 305 18.33 31.38 -13.69
CA THR A 305 18.70 31.70 -12.30
C THR A 305 19.16 33.14 -12.20
N GLN A 306 19.17 33.69 -10.99
CA GLN A 306 19.69 35.05 -10.76
C GLN A 306 21.21 35.14 -10.97
N THR A 307 21.94 34.02 -10.91
CA THR A 307 23.38 33.93 -11.24
C THR A 307 23.65 33.91 -12.75
N GLY A 308 22.62 33.76 -13.59
CA GLY A 308 22.75 33.66 -15.06
C GLY A 308 23.14 32.28 -15.58
N SER A 309 23.40 31.33 -14.69
CA SER A 309 23.76 29.93 -14.97
C SER A 309 22.50 29.04 -15.04
N PRO A 310 22.05 28.58 -16.21
CA PRO A 310 20.82 27.80 -16.30
C PRO A 310 20.97 26.44 -15.60
N VAL A 311 19.94 26.04 -14.84
CA VAL A 311 19.82 24.66 -14.34
C VAL A 311 19.13 23.82 -15.41
N VAL A 312 19.79 22.74 -15.80
CA VAL A 312 19.29 21.78 -16.79
C VAL A 312 18.97 20.48 -16.07
N LEU A 313 17.71 20.03 -16.14
CA LEU A 313 17.26 18.79 -15.51
C LEU A 313 16.71 17.85 -16.59
N TYR A 314 17.19 16.62 -16.68
CA TYR A 314 16.77 15.70 -17.75
C TYR A 314 16.81 14.22 -17.38
N SER A 315 15.78 13.47 -17.81
CA SER A 315 15.67 12.03 -17.58
C SER A 315 16.22 11.24 -18.78
N GLY A 316 16.93 10.14 -18.50
CA GLY A 316 17.55 9.30 -19.53
C GLY A 316 18.99 9.71 -19.88
N GLY A 317 19.35 9.69 -21.17
CA GLY A 317 20.70 10.00 -21.66
C GLY A 317 21.78 8.93 -21.39
N MET A 318 21.48 7.89 -20.62
CA MET A 318 22.49 6.90 -20.15
C MET A 318 23.18 6.11 -21.28
N PRO A 319 24.50 5.85 -21.19
CA PRO A 319 25.22 4.97 -22.12
C PRO A 319 24.59 3.58 -22.21
N ARG A 320 24.13 3.20 -23.40
CA ARG A 320 23.19 2.08 -23.61
C ARG A 320 23.76 0.71 -23.24
N ALA A 321 25.07 0.53 -23.37
CA ALA A 321 25.75 -0.73 -23.10
C ALA A 321 26.01 -0.99 -21.59
N SER A 322 26.42 0.06 -20.85
CA SER A 322 26.89 -0.06 -19.46
C SER A 322 25.82 0.27 -18.42
N TYR A 323 24.94 1.23 -18.73
CA TYR A 323 23.97 1.81 -17.79
C TYR A 323 22.54 1.81 -18.35
N GLY A 324 22.29 1.03 -19.40
CA GLY A 324 21.00 0.97 -20.09
C GLY A 324 19.84 0.46 -19.23
N ASP A 325 20.09 -0.24 -18.12
CA ASP A 325 19.08 -0.70 -17.16
C ASP A 325 18.93 0.21 -15.91
N ARG A 326 19.69 1.32 -15.79
CA ARG A 326 19.52 2.32 -14.73
C ARG A 326 18.30 3.23 -14.96
N HIS A 327 17.83 3.87 -13.89
CA HIS A 327 16.72 4.83 -13.90
C HIS A 327 17.21 6.15 -13.31
N CYS A 328 17.44 7.15 -14.18
CA CYS A 328 18.20 8.33 -13.79
C CYS A 328 17.52 9.66 -14.14
N LEU A 329 17.71 10.64 -13.25
CA LEU A 329 17.49 12.07 -13.50
C LEU A 329 18.84 12.78 -13.34
N THR A 330 19.29 13.48 -14.37
CA THR A 330 20.48 14.34 -14.28
C THR A 330 20.07 15.75 -13.86
N ILE A 331 20.86 16.36 -12.98
CA ILE A 331 20.83 17.79 -12.68
C ILE A 331 22.20 18.37 -13.04
N GLN A 332 22.21 19.46 -13.81
CA GLN A 332 23.43 20.11 -14.28
C GLN A 332 23.32 21.64 -14.11
N GLN A 333 24.30 22.26 -13.46
CA GLN A 333 24.43 23.70 -13.29
C GLN A 333 25.92 24.10 -13.26
N ASP A 334 26.32 24.99 -14.17
CA ASP A 334 27.73 25.40 -14.40
C ASP A 334 28.71 24.22 -14.57
N LYS A 335 29.32 23.79 -13.45
CA LYS A 335 30.26 22.65 -13.35
C LYS A 335 29.71 21.50 -12.51
N GLU A 336 28.67 21.73 -11.72
CA GLU A 336 28.05 20.67 -10.94
C GLU A 336 27.17 19.82 -11.87
N HIS A 337 27.46 18.53 -11.93
CA HIS A 337 26.75 17.55 -12.72
C HIS A 337 26.52 16.34 -11.83
N VAL A 338 25.25 16.02 -11.52
CA VAL A 338 24.90 14.89 -10.66
C VAL A 338 23.85 14.02 -11.36
N THR A 339 24.15 12.73 -11.48
CA THR A 339 23.25 11.72 -12.04
C THR A 339 22.53 11.02 -10.89
N LEU A 340 21.32 11.46 -10.54
CA LEU A 340 20.52 10.77 -9.53
C LEU A 340 20.13 9.38 -10.06
N ASP A 341 20.46 8.33 -9.32
CA ASP A 341 20.18 6.93 -9.67
C ASP A 341 19.10 6.36 -8.73
N PHE A 342 18.06 5.78 -9.32
CA PHE A 342 16.86 5.32 -8.62
C PHE A 342 16.66 3.81 -8.80
N THR A 343 16.11 3.16 -7.78
CA THR A 343 15.82 1.71 -7.77
C THR A 343 14.53 1.34 -8.50
N SER A 344 13.69 2.31 -8.87
CA SER A 344 12.45 2.14 -9.63
C SER A 344 12.33 3.20 -10.74
N ARG A 345 11.45 2.95 -11.72
CA ARG A 345 11.39 3.77 -12.95
C ARG A 345 10.91 5.19 -12.63
N VAL A 346 11.58 6.21 -13.16
CA VAL A 346 11.02 7.57 -13.21
C VAL A 346 9.74 7.54 -14.04
N ILE A 347 8.63 7.98 -13.45
CA ILE A 347 7.34 8.18 -14.14
C ILE A 347 7.34 9.59 -14.73
N ASP A 348 7.48 10.61 -13.88
CA ASP A 348 7.71 11.99 -14.32
C ASP A 348 8.33 12.86 -13.20
N PHE A 349 8.76 14.08 -13.53
CA PHE A 349 9.31 15.07 -12.60
C PHE A 349 8.91 16.52 -12.95
N PHE A 350 8.91 17.40 -11.95
CA PHE A 350 8.74 18.85 -12.12
C PHE A 350 9.61 19.65 -11.14
N THR A 351 9.84 20.93 -11.46
CA THR A 351 10.52 21.89 -10.57
C THR A 351 9.50 22.75 -9.85
N VAL A 352 9.60 22.87 -8.52
CA VAL A 352 9.04 24.01 -7.80
C VAL A 352 10.01 25.18 -7.95
N HIS A 353 9.50 26.38 -8.23
CA HIS A 353 10.32 27.55 -8.52
C HIS A 353 9.65 28.86 -8.09
N GLU A 354 10.44 29.80 -7.57
CA GLU A 354 10.02 31.18 -7.38
C GLU A 354 10.37 31.97 -8.65
N PHE A 355 9.33 32.46 -9.34
CA PHE A 355 9.38 33.02 -10.71
C PHE A 355 9.91 32.06 -11.79
N ASP A 356 11.19 31.72 -11.76
CA ASP A 356 11.90 30.77 -12.64
C ASP A 356 12.99 30.00 -11.88
N GLU A 357 13.48 30.55 -10.77
CA GLU A 357 14.60 30.03 -10.00
C GLU A 357 14.15 28.77 -9.22
N PRO A 358 14.73 27.60 -9.51
CA PRO A 358 14.22 26.34 -9.02
C PRO A 358 14.59 26.15 -7.55
N SER A 359 13.57 26.07 -6.69
CA SER A 359 13.74 25.88 -5.24
C SER A 359 13.82 24.39 -4.87
N ALA A 360 13.11 23.53 -5.59
CA ALA A 360 13.16 22.08 -5.44
C ALA A 360 12.82 21.35 -6.76
N VAL A 361 13.26 20.10 -6.89
CA VAL A 361 12.75 19.16 -7.90
C VAL A 361 12.01 18.01 -7.24
N VAL A 362 10.82 17.71 -7.75
CA VAL A 362 9.93 16.64 -7.30
C VAL A 362 9.92 15.57 -8.38
N VAL A 363 10.22 14.33 -8.00
CA VAL A 363 10.40 13.17 -8.88
C VAL A 363 9.45 12.06 -8.44
N LEU A 364 8.48 11.71 -9.28
CA LEU A 364 7.61 10.56 -9.09
C LEU A 364 8.26 9.33 -9.72
N LEU A 365 8.58 8.34 -8.90
CA LEU A 365 9.05 7.03 -9.33
C LEU A 365 7.89 6.02 -9.30
N GLU A 366 8.08 4.83 -9.87
CA GLU A 366 7.04 3.79 -9.86
C GLU A 366 6.74 3.24 -8.44
N GLU A 367 7.68 3.39 -7.50
CA GLU A 367 7.59 2.83 -6.15
C GLU A 367 7.83 3.84 -5.01
N GLU A 368 8.22 5.10 -5.27
CA GLU A 368 8.30 6.16 -4.24
C GLU A 368 8.28 7.59 -4.81
N LEU A 369 8.12 8.60 -3.94
CA LEU A 369 8.27 10.02 -4.25
C LEU A 369 9.60 10.54 -3.70
N VAL A 370 10.44 11.13 -4.55
CA VAL A 370 11.69 11.79 -4.15
C VAL A 370 11.55 13.30 -4.36
N VAL A 371 11.97 14.09 -3.36
CA VAL A 371 12.08 15.55 -3.49
C VAL A 371 13.49 15.97 -3.13
N MET A 372 14.12 16.82 -3.93
CA MET A 372 15.46 17.35 -3.71
C MET A 372 15.38 18.87 -3.57
N ASP A 373 15.99 19.43 -2.52
CA ASP A 373 16.15 20.88 -2.36
C ASP A 373 17.30 21.37 -3.24
N LEU A 374 17.03 22.35 -4.10
CA LEU A 374 18.01 22.89 -5.06
C LEU A 374 18.72 24.14 -4.54
N ARG A 375 18.27 24.70 -3.40
CA ARG A 375 18.87 25.88 -2.77
C ARG A 375 20.03 25.54 -1.84
N THR A 376 20.00 24.36 -1.21
CA THR A 376 21.07 23.89 -0.34
C THR A 376 22.17 23.21 -1.19
N PRO A 377 23.45 23.63 -1.07
CA PRO A 377 24.56 23.01 -1.81
C PRO A 377 24.67 21.50 -1.59
N GLY A 378 25.06 20.77 -2.63
CA GLY A 378 25.07 19.30 -2.62
C GLY A 378 23.67 18.67 -2.66
N TRP A 379 22.62 19.46 -2.93
CA TRP A 379 21.24 19.04 -3.21
C TRP A 379 20.73 17.89 -2.32
N PRO A 380 20.38 18.13 -1.04
CA PRO A 380 19.86 17.10 -0.15
C PRO A 380 18.41 16.71 -0.51
N SER A 381 18.08 15.44 -0.28
CA SER A 381 16.70 14.94 -0.36
C SER A 381 15.87 15.43 0.83
N LEU A 382 14.66 15.96 0.60
CA LEU A 382 13.73 16.35 1.66
C LEU A 382 12.88 15.16 2.13
N PRO A 383 12.66 14.97 3.44
CA PRO A 383 11.77 13.93 3.96
C PRO A 383 10.31 14.26 3.63
N THR A 384 9.55 13.26 3.16
CA THR A 384 8.15 13.47 2.79
C THR A 384 7.22 13.44 4.02
N PRO A 385 6.32 14.42 4.21
CA PRO A 385 5.37 14.44 5.34
C PRO A 385 4.16 13.52 5.12
N TYR A 386 3.97 13.05 3.90
CA TYR A 386 2.96 12.09 3.44
C TYR A 386 3.58 11.29 2.28
N LEU A 387 2.82 10.46 1.57
CA LEU A 387 3.29 9.69 0.40
C LEU A 387 4.52 8.81 0.69
N ALA A 388 4.74 8.43 1.95
CA ALA A 388 5.89 7.66 2.35
C ALA A 388 5.82 6.23 1.77
N PRO A 389 6.91 5.70 1.18
CA PRO A 389 6.95 4.34 0.64
C PRO A 389 7.00 3.31 1.78
N LEU A 390 5.82 2.92 2.28
CA LEU A 390 5.68 1.98 3.40
C LEU A 390 6.27 0.59 3.09
N HIS A 391 6.35 0.26 1.79
CA HIS A 391 6.93 -0.96 1.23
C HIS A 391 8.40 -0.84 0.85
N SER A 392 9.08 0.25 1.24
CA SER A 392 10.53 0.46 1.03
C SER A 392 11.39 -0.73 1.49
N SER A 393 10.91 -1.48 2.48
CA SER A 393 11.07 -2.94 2.53
C SER A 393 9.70 -3.57 2.79
N ALA A 394 9.48 -4.81 2.33
CA ALA A 394 8.17 -5.45 2.34
C ALA A 394 7.61 -5.60 3.77
N ILE A 395 6.37 -5.12 4.00
CA ILE A 395 5.72 -5.15 5.31
C ILE A 395 5.35 -6.59 5.69
N THR A 396 5.87 -7.06 6.83
CA THR A 396 5.68 -8.42 7.34
C THR A 396 4.68 -8.48 8.49
N CYS A 397 4.65 -7.47 9.37
CA CYS A 397 3.66 -7.32 10.44
C CYS A 397 3.40 -5.85 10.83
N SER A 398 2.26 -5.58 11.46
CA SER A 398 1.87 -4.28 12.01
C SER A 398 1.46 -4.37 13.50
N PHE A 399 1.67 -3.30 14.25
CA PHE A 399 1.26 -3.14 15.65
C PHE A 399 0.84 -1.70 15.92
N HIS A 400 -0.24 -1.47 16.67
CA HIS A 400 -0.80 -0.12 16.90
C HIS A 400 -0.84 0.22 18.40
N VAL A 401 -0.55 1.48 18.75
CA VAL A 401 -0.56 1.99 20.13
C VAL A 401 -1.38 3.28 20.21
N SER A 402 -2.56 3.19 20.84
CA SER A 402 -3.42 4.34 21.15
C SER A 402 -3.01 5.03 22.45
N GLY A 403 -3.08 6.37 22.49
CA GLY A 403 -2.87 7.18 23.70
C GLY A 403 -1.43 7.09 24.21
N VAL A 404 -0.50 7.52 23.38
CA VAL A 404 0.95 7.53 23.64
C VAL A 404 1.31 8.65 24.63
N PRO A 405 2.12 8.40 25.68
CA PRO A 405 2.54 9.47 26.58
C PRO A 405 3.45 10.49 25.88
N PRO A 406 3.26 11.82 26.08
CA PRO A 406 4.07 12.85 25.40
C PRO A 406 5.59 12.69 25.59
N LYS A 407 6.03 12.23 26.77
CA LYS A 407 7.46 11.95 27.04
C LYS A 407 8.05 10.84 26.18
N LEU A 408 7.25 9.84 25.76
CA LEU A 408 7.69 8.82 24.81
C LEU A 408 7.72 9.42 23.38
N TRP A 409 6.70 10.20 23.03
CA TRP A 409 6.61 10.88 21.73
C TRP A 409 7.81 11.80 21.45
N GLU A 410 8.11 12.70 22.40
CA GLU A 410 9.23 13.65 22.30
C GLU A 410 10.57 12.94 22.12
N ARG A 411 10.82 11.87 22.88
CA ARG A 411 12.04 11.06 22.78
C ARG A 411 12.16 10.33 21.44
N LEU A 412 11.06 9.77 20.92
CA LEU A 412 11.05 9.16 19.58
C LEU A 412 11.30 10.20 18.48
N ALA A 413 10.66 11.36 18.55
CA ALA A 413 10.85 12.43 17.57
C ALA A 413 12.28 13.04 17.64
N ASN A 414 12.89 13.09 18.83
CA ASN A 414 14.30 13.48 18.99
C ASN A 414 15.25 12.43 18.40
N ALA A 415 15.03 11.13 18.69
CA ALA A 415 15.81 10.05 18.10
C ALA A 415 15.68 10.02 16.57
N GLY A 416 14.47 10.24 16.03
CA GLY A 416 14.21 10.36 14.60
C GLY A 416 14.98 11.48 13.92
N ARG A 417 14.95 12.70 14.49
CA ARG A 417 15.76 13.83 14.00
C ARG A 417 17.26 13.50 14.04
N ALA A 418 17.73 12.87 15.11
CA ALA A 418 19.11 12.43 15.25
C ALA A 418 19.52 11.26 14.32
N GLN A 419 18.57 10.62 13.63
CA GLN A 419 18.84 9.62 12.59
C GLN A 419 18.92 10.21 11.17
N GLN A 420 18.54 11.48 10.99
CA GLN A 420 18.50 12.12 9.68
C GLN A 420 19.72 13.04 9.42
N ASP A 421 20.62 13.21 10.41
CA ASP A 421 21.90 13.95 10.37
C ASP A 421 21.86 15.38 9.77
N LEU A 422 20.67 15.96 9.61
CA LEU A 422 20.45 17.20 8.88
C LEU A 422 19.69 18.22 9.72
N ASN A 423 20.28 19.41 9.87
CA ASN A 423 19.68 20.59 10.51
C ASN A 423 18.59 21.21 9.62
N TYR A 424 17.47 20.48 9.45
CA TYR A 424 16.35 20.95 8.62
C TYR A 424 15.62 22.13 9.25
N ASN A 425 15.83 23.31 8.64
CA ASN A 425 14.89 24.45 8.70
C ASN A 425 14.07 24.57 7.41
N ASN A 426 14.17 23.59 6.50
CA ASN A 426 13.69 23.70 5.13
C ASN A 426 12.23 23.26 5.03
N ILE A 427 11.38 24.15 4.54
CA ILE A 427 9.93 23.96 4.41
C ILE A 427 9.62 23.02 3.24
N TRP A 428 8.67 22.10 3.43
CA TRP A 428 8.17 21.20 2.39
C TRP A 428 7.52 22.00 1.23
N PRO A 429 7.94 21.81 -0.03
CA PRO A 429 7.63 22.75 -1.12
C PRO A 429 6.26 22.57 -1.78
N ILE A 430 5.45 21.60 -1.34
CA ILE A 430 4.06 21.41 -1.79
C ILE A 430 3.17 21.78 -0.60
N CYS A 431 2.93 23.08 -0.44
CA CYS A 431 2.29 23.67 0.75
C CYS A 431 0.87 24.21 0.51
N GLY A 432 0.24 23.84 -0.62
CA GLY A 432 -1.06 24.33 -1.04
C GLY A 432 -2.23 24.04 -0.09
N GLY A 433 -3.20 24.95 -0.06
CA GLY A 433 -4.41 24.82 0.78
C GLY A 433 -4.13 24.87 2.29
N LYS A 434 -5.18 24.66 3.09
CA LYS A 434 -5.14 24.71 4.56
C LYS A 434 -5.86 23.52 5.17
N ASN A 435 -5.18 22.83 6.07
CA ASN A 435 -5.78 21.82 6.93
C ASN A 435 -6.68 22.51 7.98
N LEU A 436 -7.94 22.06 8.08
CA LEU A 436 -8.98 22.54 8.99
C LEU A 436 -9.33 21.52 10.08
N ALA A 437 -8.73 20.33 10.06
CA ALA A 437 -8.94 19.33 11.10
C ALA A 437 -8.39 19.84 12.44
N PRO A 438 -9.11 19.65 13.56
CA PRO A 438 -8.58 19.99 14.88
C PRO A 438 -7.37 19.11 15.20
N PRO A 439 -6.37 19.62 15.97
CA PRO A 439 -5.22 18.82 16.38
C PRO A 439 -5.68 17.57 17.17
N PRO A 440 -5.03 16.42 16.96
CA PRO A 440 -5.48 15.16 17.54
C PRO A 440 -5.40 15.19 19.07
N LYS A 441 -6.52 14.86 19.74
CA LYS A 441 -6.62 14.87 21.22
C LYS A 441 -5.66 13.89 21.89
N ASN A 442 -5.30 12.80 21.20
CA ASN A 442 -4.38 11.76 21.65
C ASN A 442 -3.40 11.46 20.53
N GLN A 443 -2.14 11.24 20.89
CA GLN A 443 -1.13 10.71 19.97
C GLN A 443 -1.31 9.19 19.79
N GLU A 444 -1.22 8.73 18.54
CA GLU A 444 -1.30 7.32 18.16
C GLU A 444 -0.09 6.92 17.31
N LEU A 445 0.48 5.74 17.57
CA LEU A 445 1.61 5.19 16.83
C LEU A 445 1.19 3.93 16.06
N LEU A 446 1.49 3.91 14.76
CA LEU A 446 1.55 2.68 13.98
C LEU A 446 3.01 2.25 13.87
N LEU A 447 3.30 0.98 14.16
CA LEU A 447 4.60 0.36 13.97
C LEU A 447 4.47 -0.69 12.86
N THR A 448 5.33 -0.62 11.85
CA THR A 448 5.45 -1.64 10.80
C THR A 448 6.79 -2.37 10.93
N GLY A 449 6.76 -3.70 10.93
CA GLY A 449 7.92 -4.56 10.80
C GLY A 449 8.08 -5.03 9.36
N HIS A 450 9.31 -5.20 8.91
CA HIS A 450 9.63 -5.43 7.50
C HIS A 450 10.58 -6.62 7.27
N GLU A 451 10.73 -7.02 6.01
CA GLU A 451 11.55 -8.16 5.55
C GLU A 451 13.06 -7.94 5.76
N ASP A 452 13.52 -6.69 5.76
CA ASP A 452 14.91 -6.26 6.03
C ASP A 452 15.32 -6.28 7.52
N GLY A 453 14.42 -6.66 8.43
CA GLY A 453 14.66 -6.61 9.88
C GLY A 453 14.55 -5.21 10.49
N THR A 454 14.00 -4.23 9.78
CA THR A 454 13.68 -2.91 10.33
C THR A 454 12.29 -2.86 10.98
N VAL A 455 12.11 -1.91 11.89
CA VAL A 455 10.80 -1.47 12.38
C VAL A 455 10.68 0.04 12.20
N ARG A 456 9.72 0.47 11.38
CA ARG A 456 9.41 1.89 11.14
C ARG A 456 8.28 2.33 12.07
N PHE A 457 8.41 3.52 12.65
CA PHE A 457 7.43 4.13 13.56
C PHE A 457 6.78 5.32 12.84
N TRP A 458 5.45 5.37 12.87
CA TRP A 458 4.65 6.34 12.13
C TRP A 458 3.67 7.07 13.04
N ASP A 459 3.46 8.37 12.80
CA ASP A 459 2.38 9.15 13.40
C ASP A 459 1.04 8.73 12.79
N ALA A 460 0.25 7.97 13.56
CA ALA A 460 -1.08 7.53 13.15
C ALA A 460 -2.20 8.41 13.73
N SER A 461 -1.87 9.56 14.33
CA SER A 461 -2.81 10.42 15.05
C SER A 461 -3.76 11.20 14.12
N GLY A 462 -3.36 11.43 12.87
CA GLY A 462 -4.07 12.31 11.93
C GLY A 462 -4.24 11.75 10.52
N VAL A 463 -4.44 12.67 9.57
CA VAL A 463 -4.65 12.40 8.13
C VAL A 463 -3.34 12.04 7.42
N ALA A 464 -2.24 12.73 7.74
CA ALA A 464 -0.91 12.40 7.19
C ALA A 464 -0.17 11.38 8.08
N LEU A 465 0.20 10.22 7.53
CA LEU A 465 1.03 9.21 8.19
C LEU A 465 2.51 9.60 8.11
N THR A 466 2.99 10.43 9.05
CA THR A 466 4.39 10.92 9.03
C THR A 466 5.39 9.87 9.56
N PRO A 467 6.60 9.73 8.99
CA PRO A 467 7.67 8.91 9.56
C PRO A 467 8.30 9.58 10.81
N LEU A 468 8.42 8.84 11.91
CA LEU A 468 8.96 9.35 13.18
C LEU A 468 10.33 8.78 13.55
N TYR A 469 10.57 7.47 13.39
CA TYR A 469 11.82 6.80 13.79
C TYR A 469 11.99 5.45 13.08
N LYS A 470 13.24 5.03 12.80
CA LYS A 470 13.55 3.74 12.15
C LYS A 470 14.50 2.91 13.02
N LEU A 471 14.02 1.80 13.58
CA LEU A 471 14.88 0.77 14.17
C LEU A 471 15.45 -0.13 13.07
N SER A 472 16.75 -0.45 13.14
CA SER A 472 17.36 -1.58 12.43
C SER A 472 17.73 -2.65 13.45
N THR A 473 17.37 -3.92 13.20
CA THR A 473 17.85 -5.05 14.02
C THR A 473 19.07 -5.76 13.42
N ALA A 474 19.36 -5.54 12.13
CA ALA A 474 20.47 -6.18 11.42
C ALA A 474 21.84 -5.94 12.09
N ASN A 475 22.04 -4.76 12.70
CA ASN A 475 23.27 -4.38 13.41
C ASN A 475 23.64 -5.31 14.59
N VAL A 476 22.71 -6.15 15.05
CA VAL A 476 22.94 -7.17 16.11
C VAL A 476 23.56 -8.45 15.56
N PHE A 477 23.47 -8.69 14.25
CA PHE A 477 23.85 -9.94 13.59
C PHE A 477 24.94 -9.73 12.54
N HIS A 478 25.77 -10.74 12.30
CA HIS A 478 26.53 -10.84 11.06
C HIS A 478 25.56 -11.11 9.91
N THR A 479 25.73 -10.42 8.78
CA THR A 479 24.92 -10.60 7.58
C THR A 479 25.79 -10.92 6.38
N ASP A 480 25.21 -11.57 5.37
CA ASP A 480 25.89 -11.93 4.11
C ASP A 480 26.33 -10.70 3.27
N CYS A 481 26.12 -9.48 3.79
CA CYS A 481 26.49 -8.18 3.22
C CYS A 481 27.49 -7.39 4.07
N ASP A 482 27.91 -7.89 5.25
CA ASP A 482 29.14 -7.42 5.87
C ASP A 482 30.30 -7.71 4.91
N PRO A 483 31.24 -6.76 4.68
CA PRO A 483 32.48 -7.09 3.98
C PRO A 483 33.20 -8.17 4.80
N SER A 484 33.65 -9.22 4.12
CA SER A 484 34.40 -10.30 4.77
C SER A 484 35.66 -9.74 5.44
N ASP A 485 35.88 -10.08 6.72
CA ASP A 485 37.13 -9.84 7.46
C ASP A 485 38.28 -10.72 6.90
N ASP A 486 38.53 -10.63 5.60
CA ASP A 486 39.61 -11.30 4.87
C ASP A 486 40.78 -10.30 4.79
N PRO A 487 41.87 -10.48 5.56
CA PRO A 487 42.90 -9.46 5.67
C PRO A 487 43.75 -9.41 4.40
N GLN A 488 43.88 -8.22 3.81
CA GLN A 488 44.60 -7.86 2.58
C GLN A 488 43.76 -7.84 1.29
N ASP A 489 42.85 -6.86 1.19
CA ASP A 489 42.59 -6.19 -0.10
C ASP A 489 43.27 -4.79 -0.05
N PRO A 490 44.19 -4.43 -0.96
CA PRO A 490 45.03 -3.23 -0.83
C PRO A 490 44.34 -1.94 -1.32
N SER A 491 43.02 -1.87 -1.20
CA SER A 491 42.16 -0.78 -1.69
C SER A 491 41.97 0.38 -0.71
N ASP A 492 42.52 0.27 0.51
CA ASP A 492 42.51 1.28 1.58
C ASP A 492 43.59 2.38 1.36
N ASP A 493 43.87 2.74 0.11
CA ASP A 493 44.70 3.88 -0.28
C ASP A 493 43.79 5.09 -0.60
N PRO A 494 43.75 6.14 0.24
CA PRO A 494 42.84 7.26 0.06
C PRO A 494 43.10 8.08 -1.22
N ASP A 495 44.29 7.98 -1.82
CA ASP A 495 44.61 8.67 -3.07
C ASP A 495 44.04 7.95 -4.32
N MET A 496 43.47 6.73 -4.19
CA MET A 496 42.78 6.03 -5.29
C MET A 496 41.27 6.28 -5.37
N GLN A 497 40.64 6.96 -4.41
CA GLN A 497 39.19 7.24 -4.43
C GLN A 497 38.81 8.47 -5.29
N GLN A 498 39.66 8.84 -6.27
CA GLN A 498 39.45 9.98 -7.19
C GLN A 498 39.69 9.64 -8.67
N GLU A 499 39.44 8.41 -9.10
CA GLU A 499 38.86 8.26 -10.44
C GLU A 499 37.41 8.78 -10.38
N GLU A 500 37.11 9.89 -11.04
CA GLU A 500 35.74 10.43 -11.14
C GLU A 500 34.84 9.38 -11.86
N GLU A 501 34.00 8.65 -11.10
CA GLU A 501 33.05 7.71 -11.71
C GLU A 501 32.14 8.49 -12.67
N TRP A 502 32.22 8.19 -13.96
CA TRP A 502 31.48 8.86 -15.01
C TRP A 502 30.55 7.87 -15.74
N PRO A 503 29.21 8.05 -15.73
CA PRO A 503 28.44 9.16 -15.13
C PRO A 503 28.57 9.32 -13.60
N PRO A 504 28.47 10.56 -13.06
CA PRO A 504 28.59 10.86 -11.63
C PRO A 504 27.33 10.43 -10.86
N PHE A 505 27.23 9.13 -10.61
CA PHE A 505 26.06 8.52 -9.99
C PHE A 505 25.93 8.84 -8.50
N ARG A 506 24.72 9.25 -8.10
CA ARG A 506 24.31 9.37 -6.71
C ARG A 506 23.02 8.60 -6.51
N LYS A 507 23.07 7.49 -5.77
CA LYS A 507 21.86 6.75 -5.38
C LYS A 507 20.98 7.61 -4.48
N VAL A 508 19.70 7.72 -4.82
CA VAL A 508 18.69 8.47 -4.05
C VAL A 508 17.38 7.66 -4.02
N GLY A 509 16.57 7.89 -2.99
CA GLY A 509 15.40 7.08 -2.67
C GLY A 509 15.68 6.15 -1.48
N CYS A 510 14.66 5.40 -1.08
CA CYS A 510 14.74 4.42 0.00
C CYS A 510 14.01 3.11 -0.30
N PHE A 511 13.39 2.97 -1.49
CA PHE A 511 12.80 1.71 -1.93
C PHE A 511 13.88 0.69 -2.31
N ASP A 512 13.87 -0.47 -1.64
CA ASP A 512 14.68 -1.61 -2.04
C ASP A 512 13.82 -2.69 -2.74
N PRO A 513 14.04 -2.96 -4.05
CA PRO A 513 13.41 -4.08 -4.73
C PRO A 513 13.96 -5.46 -4.30
N TYR A 514 15.06 -5.50 -3.55
CA TYR A 514 15.72 -6.71 -3.07
C TYR A 514 15.31 -7.07 -1.63
N SER A 515 15.92 -8.14 -1.14
CA SER A 515 15.89 -8.61 0.23
C SER A 515 17.14 -9.46 0.38
N ASP A 516 18.06 -9.03 1.24
CA ASP A 516 19.35 -9.68 1.39
C ASP A 516 19.22 -10.99 2.16
N ASP A 517 18.60 -10.94 3.35
CA ASP A 517 18.38 -12.11 4.18
C ASP A 517 16.97 -12.14 4.82
N PRO A 518 16.06 -13.04 4.36
CA PRO A 518 14.72 -13.17 4.91
C PRO A 518 14.68 -13.75 6.34
N ARG A 519 15.82 -14.18 6.93
CA ARG A 519 15.89 -14.52 8.35
C ARG A 519 15.65 -13.30 9.25
N LEU A 520 16.08 -12.11 8.81
CA LEU A 520 15.94 -10.84 9.54
C LEU A 520 14.47 -10.41 9.69
N ALA A 521 13.62 -10.79 8.74
CA ALA A 521 12.22 -10.36 8.63
C ALA A 521 11.43 -10.42 9.95
N ILE A 522 10.85 -9.27 10.35
CA ILE A 522 10.13 -9.10 11.62
C ILE A 522 8.73 -9.73 11.56
N GLN A 523 8.42 -10.66 12.45
CA GLN A 523 7.14 -11.38 12.47
C GLN A 523 6.17 -10.88 13.56
N LYS A 524 6.70 -10.33 14.66
CA LYS A 524 5.91 -9.75 15.76
C LYS A 524 6.61 -8.54 16.38
N ILE A 525 5.78 -7.62 16.88
CA ILE A 525 6.17 -6.41 17.62
C ILE A 525 5.27 -6.32 18.86
N SER A 526 5.82 -5.87 19.99
CA SER A 526 5.06 -5.49 21.18
C SER A 526 5.77 -4.34 21.91
N LEU A 527 5.08 -3.22 22.15
CA LEU A 527 5.64 -2.01 22.77
C LEU A 527 4.85 -1.67 24.06
N CYS A 528 5.53 -1.59 25.20
CA CYS A 528 4.96 -1.01 26.42
C CYS A 528 5.23 0.50 26.45
N LYS A 529 4.18 1.29 26.21
CA LYS A 529 4.23 2.76 26.10
C LYS A 529 4.60 3.51 27.39
N TYR A 530 4.62 2.84 28.55
CA TYR A 530 4.94 3.44 29.85
C TYR A 530 6.39 3.16 30.30
N SER A 531 6.87 1.93 30.10
CA SER A 531 8.23 1.51 30.47
C SER A 531 9.28 1.79 29.38
N ASN A 532 8.84 2.15 28.18
CA ASN A 532 9.66 2.31 26.98
C ASN A 532 10.46 1.04 26.65
N LYS A 533 9.85 -0.13 26.90
CA LYS A 533 10.35 -1.45 26.51
C LYS A 533 9.66 -1.92 25.23
N LEU A 534 10.46 -2.34 24.26
CA LEU A 534 10.02 -2.85 22.97
C LEU A 534 10.50 -4.30 22.83
N VAL A 535 9.66 -5.18 22.29
CA VAL A 535 10.03 -6.54 21.88
C VAL A 535 9.77 -6.67 20.39
N VAL A 536 10.76 -7.15 19.65
CA VAL A 536 10.66 -7.52 18.24
C VAL A 536 11.07 -8.97 18.08
N ALA A 537 10.34 -9.73 17.26
CA ALA A 537 10.63 -11.14 17.03
C ALA A 537 10.62 -11.46 15.53
N GLY A 538 11.58 -12.24 15.06
CA GLY A 538 11.86 -12.45 13.64
C GLY A 538 11.57 -13.86 13.12
N THR A 539 12.13 -14.15 11.95
CA THR A 539 11.80 -15.35 11.15
C THR A 539 12.72 -16.54 11.43
N ALA A 540 13.92 -16.33 11.97
CA ALA A 540 14.86 -17.37 12.39
C ALA A 540 14.85 -17.64 13.91
N GLY A 541 13.71 -17.44 14.57
CA GLY A 541 13.53 -17.69 16.01
C GLY A 541 14.19 -16.67 16.94
N GLN A 542 14.71 -15.56 16.42
CA GLN A 542 15.30 -14.49 17.21
C GLN A 542 14.22 -13.59 17.85
N VAL A 543 14.35 -13.28 19.13
CA VAL A 543 13.49 -12.36 19.90
C VAL A 543 14.39 -11.36 20.61
N ILE A 544 14.27 -10.07 20.31
CA ILE A 544 15.11 -9.02 20.88
C ILE A 544 14.26 -8.15 21.81
N VAL A 545 14.73 -7.94 23.04
CA VAL A 545 14.21 -6.95 23.97
C VAL A 545 15.04 -5.67 23.86
N LEU A 546 14.39 -4.54 23.64
CA LEU A 546 15.03 -3.23 23.50
C LEU A 546 14.50 -2.23 24.55
N GLY A 547 15.33 -1.25 24.90
CA GLY A 547 14.95 -0.10 25.72
C GLY A 547 15.25 1.22 25.00
N LEU A 548 14.43 2.24 25.23
CA LEU A 548 14.63 3.57 24.66
C LEU A 548 15.70 4.36 25.43
N SER A 549 16.82 4.65 24.77
CA SER A 549 17.91 5.53 25.25
C SER A 549 17.96 6.81 24.42
N ASP A 550 18.35 7.92 25.04
CA ASP A 550 18.56 9.21 24.36
C ASP A 550 20.02 9.43 23.93
N GLU A 551 20.94 8.57 24.40
CA GLU A 551 22.38 8.65 24.14
C GLU A 551 22.85 7.49 23.26
N ARG A 552 23.83 7.76 22.38
CA ARG A 552 24.55 6.75 21.61
C ARG A 552 25.34 5.84 22.55
N SER A 553 25.24 4.52 22.36
CA SER A 553 25.89 3.51 23.22
C SER A 553 26.74 2.52 22.43
N ALA A 554 27.57 1.76 23.13
CA ALA A 554 28.37 0.67 22.56
C ALA A 554 28.56 -0.42 23.62
N HIS A 555 27.63 -1.37 23.65
CA HIS A 555 27.60 -2.47 24.63
C HIS A 555 27.32 -3.82 23.92
N PRO A 556 27.83 -4.94 24.46
CA PRO A 556 27.45 -6.26 23.96
C PRO A 556 25.98 -6.54 24.25
N VAL A 557 25.33 -7.30 23.36
CA VAL A 557 23.95 -7.79 23.58
C VAL A 557 24.05 -9.18 24.21
N ASP A 558 23.46 -9.35 25.39
CA ASP A 558 23.43 -10.65 26.05
C ASP A 558 22.56 -11.65 25.28
N VAL A 559 23.10 -12.83 24.99
CA VAL A 559 22.44 -13.86 24.18
C VAL A 559 22.04 -15.04 25.06
N SER A 560 20.75 -15.36 25.08
CA SER A 560 20.18 -16.51 25.77
C SER A 560 19.56 -17.48 24.76
N VAL A 561 19.82 -18.78 24.91
CA VAL A 561 19.21 -19.82 24.05
C VAL A 561 18.07 -20.50 24.81
N VAL A 562 16.93 -20.68 24.16
CA VAL A 562 15.77 -21.40 24.72
C VAL A 562 15.38 -22.53 23.77
N ASP A 563 15.61 -23.76 24.23
CA ASP A 563 15.26 -24.98 23.50
C ASP A 563 13.82 -25.38 23.78
N LEU A 564 12.97 -25.28 22.74
CA LEU A 564 11.56 -25.65 22.79
C LEU A 564 11.34 -27.17 22.64
N LEU A 565 12.41 -27.94 22.39
CA LEU A 565 12.41 -29.39 22.19
C LEU A 565 13.30 -30.13 23.21
N GLN A 566 13.66 -29.50 24.34
CA GLN A 566 14.52 -30.10 25.38
C GLN A 566 14.07 -31.51 25.84
N ASP A 567 12.75 -31.78 25.84
CA ASP A 567 12.17 -33.08 26.19
C ASP A 567 12.07 -34.07 25.00
N ARG A 568 12.74 -33.82 23.86
CA ARG A 568 12.60 -34.61 22.62
C ARG A 568 13.91 -34.94 21.91
N GLU A 569 14.27 -36.21 21.97
CA GLU A 569 15.34 -36.79 21.16
C GLU A 569 14.90 -37.03 19.70
N GLY A 570 15.85 -37.06 18.77
CA GLY A 570 15.65 -37.50 17.38
C GLY A 570 14.99 -36.51 16.42
N PHE A 571 14.57 -35.32 16.85
CA PHE A 571 14.08 -34.27 15.95
C PHE A 571 15.21 -33.70 15.08
N THR A 572 14.95 -33.47 13.79
CA THR A 572 15.91 -32.84 12.86
C THR A 572 15.34 -31.56 12.25
N TRP A 573 15.99 -30.42 12.48
CA TRP A 573 15.66 -29.17 11.80
C TRP A 573 16.00 -29.22 10.30
N LYS A 574 15.15 -28.61 9.47
CA LYS A 574 15.24 -28.61 7.99
C LYS A 574 14.85 -27.26 7.37
N GLY A 575 14.89 -26.18 8.14
CA GLY A 575 14.63 -24.81 7.69
C GLY A 575 15.92 -23.99 7.57
N HIS A 576 15.80 -22.66 7.56
CA HIS A 576 16.95 -21.76 7.66
C HIS A 576 17.66 -21.89 9.02
N ASP A 577 18.98 -21.79 9.04
CA ASP A 577 19.74 -21.71 10.29
C ASP A 577 19.53 -20.37 11.01
N ARG A 578 19.90 -20.32 12.29
CA ARG A 578 19.86 -19.09 13.11
C ARG A 578 20.72 -17.99 12.50
N LEU A 579 20.42 -16.74 12.83
CA LEU A 579 21.34 -15.63 12.62
C LEU A 579 22.48 -15.69 13.65
N GLU A 580 23.67 -15.27 13.26
CA GLU A 580 24.84 -15.26 14.15
C GLU A 580 25.01 -13.87 14.80
N PRO A 581 24.90 -13.74 16.15
CA PRO A 581 24.97 -12.44 16.81
C PRO A 581 26.41 -11.93 16.90
N ARG A 582 26.61 -10.63 16.66
CA ARG A 582 27.93 -9.98 16.78
C ARG A 582 28.37 -9.94 18.24
N LEU A 583 29.54 -10.51 18.55
CA LEU A 583 30.15 -10.43 19.88
C LEU A 583 30.48 -9.00 20.32
N LYS A 584 30.72 -8.12 19.35
CA LYS A 584 30.89 -6.67 19.52
C LYS A 584 30.08 -5.97 18.42
N PRO A 585 28.81 -5.60 18.66
CA PRO A 585 28.03 -4.86 17.67
C PRO A 585 28.59 -3.44 17.48
N ALA A 586 28.31 -2.85 16.31
CA ALA A 586 28.59 -1.43 16.09
C ALA A 586 27.78 -0.55 17.05
N SER A 587 28.28 0.66 17.33
CA SER A 587 27.65 1.58 18.28
C SER A 587 26.20 1.91 17.89
N PHE A 588 25.27 1.67 18.81
CA PHE A 588 23.85 1.92 18.61
C PHE A 588 23.54 3.43 18.74
N PRO A 589 22.80 4.03 17.78
CA PRO A 589 22.38 5.43 17.86
C PRO A 589 21.32 5.64 18.97
N PRO A 590 21.00 6.89 19.33
CA PRO A 590 19.83 7.22 20.13
C PRO A 590 18.55 6.58 19.56
N GLY A 591 17.64 6.17 20.45
CA GLY A 591 16.45 5.40 20.11
C GLY A 591 16.35 4.07 20.86
N PHE A 592 15.67 3.09 20.27
CA PHE A 592 15.53 1.75 20.85
C PHE A 592 16.82 0.93 20.66
N GLN A 593 17.48 0.61 21.76
CA GLN A 593 18.74 -0.12 21.79
C GLN A 593 18.54 -1.53 22.38
N PRO A 594 19.18 -2.58 21.81
CA PRO A 594 19.01 -3.95 22.27
C PRO A 594 19.62 -4.16 23.65
N LEU A 595 18.93 -4.96 24.47
CA LEU A 595 19.30 -5.29 25.85
C LEU A 595 19.58 -6.79 26.01
N VAL A 596 18.73 -7.63 25.42
CA VAL A 596 18.84 -9.09 25.43
C VAL A 596 18.33 -9.64 24.11
N LEU A 597 19.04 -10.62 23.55
CA LEU A 597 18.61 -11.48 22.45
C LEU A 597 18.28 -12.87 23.00
N VAL A 598 17.04 -13.32 22.81
CA VAL A 598 16.62 -14.70 23.06
C VAL A 598 16.51 -15.43 21.73
N GLN A 599 17.29 -16.50 21.55
CA GLN A 599 17.29 -17.34 20.37
C GLN A 599 16.52 -18.65 20.64
N CYS A 600 15.44 -18.87 19.90
CA CYS A 600 14.72 -20.15 19.93
C CYS A 600 15.54 -21.26 19.27
N VAL A 601 15.48 -22.46 19.83
CA VAL A 601 15.87 -23.71 19.17
C VAL A 601 14.62 -24.60 19.07
N PRO A 602 14.27 -25.14 17.88
CA PRO A 602 14.81 -24.79 16.55
C PRO A 602 14.62 -23.30 16.19
N PRO A 603 15.44 -22.74 15.27
CA PRO A 603 15.38 -21.34 14.85
C PRO A 603 14.21 -21.05 13.91
N ALA A 604 12.99 -21.29 14.39
CA ALA A 604 11.76 -21.22 13.62
C ALA A 604 11.03 -19.89 13.81
N SER A 605 10.32 -19.45 12.77
CA SER A 605 9.55 -18.20 12.76
C SER A 605 8.67 -18.04 14.00
N VAL A 606 8.78 -16.88 14.66
CA VAL A 606 8.00 -16.57 15.86
C VAL A 606 6.57 -16.21 15.47
N THR A 607 5.62 -17.04 15.91
CA THR A 607 4.20 -16.99 15.54
C THR A 607 3.35 -16.19 16.54
N ALA A 608 3.82 -16.02 17.77
CA ALA A 608 3.17 -15.19 18.80
C ALA A 608 4.23 -14.57 19.73
N VAL A 609 3.94 -13.39 20.30
CA VAL A 609 4.75 -12.75 21.35
C VAL A 609 3.85 -12.00 22.33
N ALA A 610 4.28 -11.89 23.59
CA ALA A 610 3.67 -11.05 24.62
C ALA A 610 4.75 -10.46 25.54
N LEU A 611 4.54 -9.23 26.01
CA LEU A 611 5.42 -8.50 26.93
C LEU A 611 4.61 -8.11 28.18
N HIS A 612 5.07 -8.50 29.37
CA HIS A 612 4.58 -7.94 30.63
C HIS A 612 5.68 -7.12 31.29
N ALA A 613 5.76 -5.84 30.93
CA ALA A 613 6.88 -4.98 31.32
C ALA A 613 7.03 -4.87 32.84
N GLU A 614 5.92 -4.75 33.57
CA GLU A 614 5.87 -4.62 35.03
C GLU A 614 6.37 -5.89 35.78
N TRP A 615 6.33 -7.06 35.14
CA TRP A 615 6.85 -8.31 35.70
C TRP A 615 8.25 -8.66 35.17
N ASN A 616 8.81 -7.82 34.29
CA ASN A 616 10.04 -8.10 33.52
C ASN A 616 10.02 -9.43 32.72
N LEU A 617 8.83 -9.84 32.28
CA LEU A 617 8.62 -11.09 31.54
C LEU A 617 8.29 -10.84 30.06
N ILE A 618 8.83 -11.72 29.21
CA ILE A 618 8.37 -11.92 27.83
C ILE A 618 7.98 -13.38 27.60
N SER A 619 7.00 -13.61 26.73
CA SER A 619 6.68 -14.94 26.23
C SER A 619 6.62 -14.91 24.71
N PHE A 620 7.08 -15.98 24.07
CA PHE A 620 7.19 -16.12 22.62
C PHE A 620 6.81 -17.54 22.20
N GLY A 621 6.19 -17.70 21.04
CA GLY A 621 5.72 -18.98 20.51
C GLY A 621 6.17 -19.19 19.06
N THR A 622 6.37 -20.46 18.69
CA THR A 622 6.74 -20.89 17.32
C THR A 622 5.79 -21.99 16.84
N SER A 623 6.15 -22.67 15.75
CA SER A 623 5.48 -23.91 15.31
C SER A 623 5.68 -25.11 16.25
N HIS A 624 6.69 -25.08 17.14
CA HIS A 624 7.11 -26.23 17.94
C HIS A 624 6.70 -26.17 19.42
N GLY A 625 6.51 -24.96 19.94
CA GLY A 625 6.37 -24.70 21.37
C GLY A 625 6.34 -23.22 21.70
N PHE A 626 6.29 -22.90 23.00
CA PHE A 626 6.44 -21.55 23.53
C PHE A 626 7.37 -21.49 24.74
N GLY A 627 7.97 -20.32 24.96
CA GLY A 627 8.81 -20.04 26.12
C GLY A 627 8.26 -18.90 26.99
N LEU A 628 8.74 -18.84 28.23
CA LEU A 628 8.64 -17.70 29.15
C LEU A 628 10.05 -17.35 29.61
N PHE A 629 10.41 -16.07 29.57
CA PHE A 629 11.76 -15.61 29.85
C PHE A 629 11.73 -14.31 30.66
N ASP A 630 12.51 -14.28 31.74
CA ASP A 630 12.76 -13.11 32.57
C ASP A 630 13.93 -12.32 31.95
N TYR A 631 13.63 -11.16 31.38
CA TYR A 631 14.64 -10.33 30.71
C TYR A 631 15.39 -9.39 31.65
N HIS A 632 15.03 -9.34 32.93
CA HIS A 632 15.77 -8.63 33.96
C HIS A 632 16.84 -9.53 34.59
N ARG A 633 16.48 -10.77 34.96
CA ARG A 633 17.42 -11.81 35.41
C ARG A 633 18.13 -12.55 34.29
N ARG A 634 17.68 -12.38 33.03
CA ARG A 634 18.23 -13.01 31.81
C ARG A 634 18.12 -14.54 31.84
N ASN A 635 17.00 -15.04 32.35
CA ASN A 635 16.79 -16.48 32.60
C ASN A 635 15.54 -17.04 31.91
N ALA A 636 15.64 -18.27 31.43
CA ALA A 636 14.49 -19.04 30.95
C ALA A 636 13.67 -19.56 32.14
N VAL A 637 12.38 -19.25 32.16
CA VAL A 637 11.43 -19.65 33.22
C VAL A 637 10.61 -20.87 32.80
N LEU A 638 10.32 -20.98 31.50
CA LEU A 638 9.62 -22.13 30.91
C LEU A 638 10.08 -22.29 29.45
N ALA A 639 10.26 -23.53 29.03
CA ALA A 639 10.17 -23.94 27.63
C ALA A 639 9.14 -25.08 27.56
N ARG A 640 8.20 -25.01 26.60
CA ARG A 640 7.13 -25.99 26.46
C ARG A 640 6.92 -26.39 25.00
N CYS A 641 7.30 -27.62 24.67
CA CYS A 641 6.92 -28.26 23.42
C CYS A 641 5.39 -28.43 23.33
N THR A 642 4.82 -28.19 22.14
CA THR A 642 3.38 -28.33 21.85
C THR A 642 3.06 -29.24 20.65
N LEU A 643 4.07 -29.78 19.97
CA LEU A 643 3.92 -30.81 18.93
C LEU A 643 3.24 -32.09 19.45
N HIS A 644 2.63 -32.90 18.58
CA HIS A 644 2.18 -34.25 18.92
C HIS A 644 3.40 -35.20 19.06
N PRO A 645 3.39 -36.25 19.92
CA PRO A 645 4.56 -37.13 20.11
C PRO A 645 5.04 -37.86 18.84
N ASN A 646 4.15 -38.08 17.87
CA ASN A 646 4.50 -38.72 16.59
C ASN A 646 5.19 -37.74 15.60
N ASP A 647 5.21 -36.43 15.88
CA ASP A 647 5.74 -35.39 15.01
C ASP A 647 7.28 -35.35 15.06
N SER A 648 7.91 -36.35 14.45
CA SER A 648 9.37 -36.41 14.23
C SER A 648 9.86 -35.41 13.18
N LEU A 649 8.96 -34.87 12.35
CA LEU A 649 9.24 -33.92 11.28
C LEU A 649 8.19 -32.80 11.26
N ALA A 650 8.45 -31.70 11.97
CA ALA A 650 7.74 -30.46 11.73
C ALA A 650 8.21 -29.88 10.39
N MET A 651 7.36 -29.95 9.37
CA MET A 651 7.61 -29.29 8.09
C MET A 651 7.65 -27.77 8.29
N GLU A 652 8.48 -27.09 7.48
CA GLU A 652 8.38 -25.65 7.28
C GLU A 652 6.95 -25.33 6.79
N GLY A 653 6.11 -24.80 7.69
CA GLY A 653 4.68 -24.69 7.46
C GLY A 653 4.33 -23.77 6.28
N PRO A 654 3.14 -23.94 5.65
CA PRO A 654 2.71 -23.13 4.51
C PRO A 654 2.78 -21.61 4.77
N LEU A 655 2.71 -21.19 6.03
CA LEU A 655 2.83 -19.80 6.48
C LEU A 655 4.12 -19.10 6.01
N SER A 656 5.25 -19.81 5.87
CA SER A 656 6.48 -19.28 5.26
C SER A 656 6.29 -19.05 3.74
N ARG A 657 5.82 -20.08 3.04
CA ARG A 657 5.84 -20.14 1.57
C ARG A 657 4.70 -19.37 0.90
N VAL A 658 3.54 -19.23 1.54
CA VAL A 658 2.36 -18.57 0.96
C VAL A 658 2.55 -17.06 0.78
N LYS A 659 3.24 -16.37 1.71
CA LYS A 659 3.69 -14.97 1.47
C LYS A 659 4.78 -14.88 0.40
N SER A 660 5.50 -15.98 0.15
CA SER A 660 6.66 -16.06 -0.74
C SER A 660 6.32 -16.41 -2.20
N LEU A 661 5.08 -16.18 -2.67
CA LEU A 661 4.73 -16.37 -4.09
C LEU A 661 5.52 -15.44 -5.03
N LYS A 662 5.91 -14.23 -4.57
CA LYS A 662 6.88 -13.36 -5.27
C LYS A 662 8.28 -13.98 -5.42
N LYS A 663 8.66 -14.99 -4.61
CA LYS A 663 10.00 -15.62 -4.62
C LYS A 663 10.29 -16.34 -5.95
N SER A 664 9.26 -16.94 -6.58
CA SER A 664 9.39 -17.60 -7.89
C SER A 664 9.82 -16.62 -8.99
N LEU A 665 9.16 -15.45 -9.06
CA LEU A 665 9.50 -14.38 -10.00
C LEU A 665 10.81 -13.68 -9.62
N ARG A 666 11.02 -13.32 -8.35
CA ARG A 666 12.26 -12.61 -7.93
C ARG A 666 13.53 -13.47 -8.06
N GLN A 667 13.43 -14.81 -8.00
CA GLN A 667 14.58 -15.69 -8.29
C GLN A 667 14.80 -15.99 -9.78
N SER A 668 13.81 -15.85 -10.66
CA SER A 668 13.98 -16.14 -12.10
C SER A 668 14.95 -15.14 -12.76
N PHE A 669 14.83 -13.85 -12.44
CA PHE A 669 15.72 -12.81 -12.96
C PHE A 669 17.20 -13.02 -12.58
N ARG A 670 17.50 -13.49 -11.35
CA ARG A 670 18.87 -13.87 -10.95
C ARG A 670 19.43 -15.08 -11.73
N ARG A 671 18.60 -15.84 -12.47
CA ARG A 671 19.03 -17.03 -13.25
C ARG A 671 19.08 -16.81 -14.77
N ILE A 672 18.58 -15.67 -15.29
CA ILE A 672 18.55 -15.39 -16.74
C ILE A 672 19.87 -14.80 -17.29
N ARG A 673 20.78 -14.31 -16.42
CA ARG A 673 22.13 -13.83 -16.81
C ARG A 673 23.28 -14.79 -16.43
N LYS A 674 23.21 -16.10 -16.77
CA LYS A 674 24.40 -16.98 -16.98
C LYS A 674 24.09 -18.37 -17.59
N SER A 675 24.95 -18.78 -18.53
CA SER A 675 25.16 -20.14 -19.10
C SER A 675 24.13 -20.75 -20.08
N ARG A 676 24.68 -21.40 -21.12
CA ARG A 676 24.01 -22.35 -22.05
C ARG A 676 24.61 -23.76 -21.84
N VAL A 677 24.06 -24.76 -22.54
CA VAL A 677 24.64 -26.09 -22.82
C VAL A 677 24.76 -27.07 -21.64
N SER A 678 23.81 -28.00 -21.54
CA SER A 678 24.02 -29.43 -21.82
C SER A 678 22.70 -30.19 -21.58
N GLY A 679 22.49 -31.36 -22.19
CA GLY A 679 21.19 -32.03 -22.16
C GLY A 679 21.21 -33.56 -22.12
N LYS A 680 20.28 -34.13 -21.35
CA LYS A 680 19.65 -35.44 -21.57
C LYS A 680 18.40 -35.58 -20.70
N LYS A 681 17.23 -35.80 -21.31
CA LYS A 681 15.99 -36.15 -20.59
C LYS A 681 15.90 -37.68 -20.42
N ARG A 682 15.38 -38.13 -19.29
CA ARG A 682 14.74 -39.46 -19.10
C ARG A 682 13.35 -39.21 -18.52
N PRO A 683 12.29 -39.87 -19.01
CA PRO A 683 10.94 -39.67 -18.47
C PRO A 683 10.69 -40.50 -17.20
N VAL A 684 9.91 -39.95 -16.28
CA VAL A 684 9.25 -40.66 -15.17
C VAL A 684 7.80 -40.16 -15.15
N ALA A 685 6.83 -41.06 -14.96
CA ALA A 685 5.40 -40.75 -15.11
C ALA A 685 4.75 -40.26 -13.81
N THR A 686 3.71 -39.44 -13.93
CA THR A 686 2.88 -38.92 -12.82
C THR A 686 1.40 -39.23 -13.07
N PRO A 687 0.68 -39.87 -12.13
CA PRO A 687 -0.73 -40.21 -12.30
C PRO A 687 -1.66 -39.12 -11.75
N THR A 688 -2.25 -38.31 -12.63
CA THR A 688 -3.16 -37.20 -12.26
C THR A 688 -4.49 -37.26 -13.01
N SER A 689 -5.29 -38.31 -12.78
CA SER A 689 -6.67 -38.43 -13.30
C SER A 689 -7.75 -38.74 -12.26
N LYS A 690 -7.40 -39.19 -11.05
CA LYS A 690 -8.36 -39.66 -10.02
C LYS A 690 -8.81 -38.62 -8.99
N VAL A 691 -8.49 -37.34 -9.21
CA VAL A 691 -8.86 -36.24 -8.29
C VAL A 691 -10.01 -35.38 -8.84
N GLN A 692 -10.20 -35.34 -10.16
CA GLN A 692 -11.28 -34.55 -10.78
C GLN A 692 -12.64 -35.26 -10.75
N GLU A 693 -12.69 -36.59 -10.93
CA GLU A 693 -13.94 -37.37 -10.80
C GLU A 693 -14.57 -37.24 -9.41
N ALA A 694 -13.74 -37.17 -8.36
CA ALA A 694 -14.19 -37.05 -6.96
C ALA A 694 -14.83 -35.69 -6.63
N ASN A 695 -14.56 -34.64 -7.43
CA ASN A 695 -15.10 -33.30 -7.20
C ASN A 695 -16.39 -33.05 -8.00
N ALA A 696 -16.63 -33.79 -9.09
CA ALA A 696 -17.88 -33.68 -9.86
C ALA A 696 -19.09 -34.24 -9.10
N ALA A 697 -18.90 -35.40 -8.44
CA ALA A 697 -19.95 -36.11 -7.68
C ALA A 697 -20.42 -35.42 -6.37
N LEU A 698 -20.11 -34.14 -6.19
CA LEU A 698 -20.49 -33.31 -5.04
C LEU A 698 -21.24 -32.02 -5.43
N ALA A 699 -21.53 -31.82 -6.73
CA ALA A 699 -22.24 -30.65 -7.22
C ALA A 699 -23.77 -30.80 -7.20
N GLU A 700 -24.29 -32.02 -7.36
CA GLU A 700 -25.73 -32.31 -7.51
C GLU A 700 -26.42 -32.57 -6.15
N GLN A 701 -26.67 -31.53 -5.36
CA GLN A 701 -27.69 -31.56 -4.30
C GLN A 701 -28.11 -30.15 -3.82
N GLU A 702 -29.24 -29.66 -4.35
CA GLU A 702 -29.83 -28.36 -3.97
C GLU A 702 -30.74 -28.42 -2.72
N ASP A 703 -31.03 -27.22 -2.22
CA ASP A 703 -32.16 -26.80 -1.37
C ASP A 703 -32.55 -27.64 -0.13
N VAL A 704 -32.04 -27.18 1.03
CA VAL A 704 -32.78 -27.26 2.30
C VAL A 704 -32.67 -25.95 3.09
N ALA A 705 -33.81 -25.46 3.59
CA ALA A 705 -33.94 -24.34 4.51
C ALA A 705 -32.93 -24.39 5.69
N PRO A 706 -32.45 -23.26 6.24
CA PRO A 706 -31.14 -23.13 6.88
C PRO A 706 -30.85 -24.13 8.01
N ILE A 707 -30.22 -25.26 7.64
CA ILE A 707 -29.67 -26.23 8.57
C ILE A 707 -28.46 -25.60 9.25
N GLN A 708 -28.55 -25.41 10.57
CA GLN A 708 -27.40 -24.99 11.40
C GLN A 708 -26.28 -26.03 11.29
N ARG A 709 -25.30 -25.77 10.41
CA ARG A 709 -24.27 -26.74 10.00
C ARG A 709 -23.52 -27.23 11.24
N ARG A 710 -23.48 -28.56 11.44
CA ARG A 710 -22.77 -29.15 12.58
C ARG A 710 -21.27 -28.89 12.38
N ILE A 711 -20.67 -28.15 13.31
CA ILE A 711 -19.21 -28.05 13.42
C ILE A 711 -18.72 -29.40 13.97
N GLU A 712 -18.06 -30.17 13.12
CA GLU A 712 -17.39 -31.42 13.46
C GLU A 712 -15.96 -31.15 13.93
N PRO A 713 -15.39 -31.99 14.82
CA PRO A 713 -14.04 -31.77 15.33
C PRO A 713 -12.98 -32.03 14.26
N ARG A 714 -11.98 -31.15 14.17
CA ARG A 714 -10.80 -31.40 13.32
C ARG A 714 -10.04 -32.66 13.77
N SER A 715 -9.41 -33.36 12.84
CA SER A 715 -8.58 -34.56 13.11
C SER A 715 -7.40 -34.23 14.05
N ALA A 716 -6.83 -35.24 14.71
CA ALA A 716 -5.67 -35.05 15.58
C ALA A 716 -4.37 -34.91 14.77
N ASP A 717 -4.33 -35.56 13.61
CA ASP A 717 -3.11 -35.85 12.82
C ASP A 717 -2.72 -34.69 11.88
N ASP A 718 -3.11 -33.45 12.19
CA ASP A 718 -2.64 -32.26 11.47
C ASP A 718 -1.21 -31.92 11.92
N SER A 719 -0.28 -31.97 10.98
CA SER A 719 1.14 -31.55 11.14
C SER A 719 1.35 -30.13 11.66
N LEU A 720 0.32 -29.27 11.64
CA LEU A 720 0.34 -27.90 12.16
C LEU A 720 -0.36 -27.79 13.53
N SER A 721 -0.80 -28.88 14.14
CA SER A 721 -1.53 -28.91 15.43
C SER A 721 -0.82 -28.14 16.55
N GLY A 722 0.49 -28.36 16.72
CA GLY A 722 1.29 -27.76 17.78
C GLY A 722 1.59 -26.26 17.64
N VAL A 723 1.25 -25.62 16.51
CA VAL A 723 1.62 -24.21 16.27
C VAL A 723 0.97 -23.29 17.30
N VAL A 724 1.78 -22.49 18.00
CA VAL A 724 1.29 -21.49 18.96
C VAL A 724 0.78 -20.27 18.19
N ARG A 725 -0.46 -19.85 18.46
CA ARG A 725 -1.18 -18.82 17.69
C ARG A 725 -1.37 -17.51 18.45
N CYS A 726 -1.51 -17.56 19.77
CA CYS A 726 -1.64 -16.38 20.63
C CYS A 726 -1.07 -16.62 22.04
N LEU A 727 -0.60 -15.54 22.67
CA LEU A 727 -0.07 -15.51 24.03
C LEU A 727 -0.69 -14.30 24.76
N CYS A 728 -1.05 -14.48 26.03
CA CYS A 728 -1.69 -13.44 26.85
C CYS A 728 -1.22 -13.55 28.31
N PHE A 729 -0.71 -12.45 28.87
CA PHE A 729 -0.51 -12.32 30.31
C PHE A 729 -1.77 -11.71 30.96
N ALA A 730 -2.10 -12.14 32.17
CA ALA A 730 -3.25 -11.62 32.93
C ALA A 730 -3.04 -11.79 34.44
N ASP A 731 -3.45 -10.83 35.26
CA ASP A 731 -3.61 -11.02 36.70
C ASP A 731 -5.04 -11.48 36.99
N THR A 732 -5.23 -12.75 37.36
CA THR A 732 -6.58 -13.34 37.48
C THR A 732 -6.65 -14.62 38.32
N PHE A 733 -7.88 -15.08 38.56
CA PHE A 733 -8.23 -16.24 39.38
C PHE A 733 -8.07 -17.57 38.61
N LEU A 734 -6.93 -18.24 38.76
CA LEU A 734 -6.65 -19.53 38.09
C LEU A 734 -6.72 -20.75 39.00
N ARG A 735 -6.02 -20.74 40.14
CA ARG A 735 -5.94 -21.86 41.11
C ARG A 735 -7.23 -22.02 41.90
N ASP A 736 -7.61 -20.99 42.65
CA ASP A 736 -8.88 -20.90 43.36
C ASP A 736 -9.71 -19.69 42.87
N GLY A 737 -10.89 -19.47 43.46
CA GLY A 737 -11.83 -18.41 43.07
C GLY A 737 -11.78 -17.18 43.99
N THR A 738 -10.68 -16.98 44.72
CA THR A 738 -10.54 -16.03 45.84
C THR A 738 -9.21 -15.28 45.84
N HIS A 739 -8.13 -15.90 45.38
CA HIS A 739 -6.82 -15.29 45.18
C HIS A 739 -6.56 -15.15 43.67
N HIS A 740 -6.35 -13.91 43.23
CA HIS A 740 -5.80 -13.64 41.90
C HIS A 740 -4.26 -13.75 41.94
N GLY A 741 -3.65 -13.82 40.78
CA GLY A 741 -2.20 -13.75 40.63
C GLY A 741 -1.80 -13.70 39.16
N ALA A 742 -0.51 -13.46 38.92
CA ALA A 742 0.05 -13.43 37.59
C ALA A 742 -0.16 -14.78 36.86
N THR A 743 -0.59 -14.72 35.60
CA THR A 743 -0.82 -15.89 34.74
C THR A 743 -0.32 -15.67 33.31
N LEU A 744 0.06 -16.78 32.67
CA LEU A 744 0.35 -16.85 31.22
C LEU A 744 -0.63 -17.82 30.55
N TRP A 745 -1.27 -17.37 29.48
CA TRP A 745 -2.19 -18.13 28.65
C TRP A 745 -1.61 -18.31 27.25
N ALA A 746 -1.57 -19.54 26.75
CA ALA A 746 -1.06 -19.89 25.43
C ALA A 746 -2.11 -20.67 24.62
N GLY A 747 -2.49 -20.14 23.45
CA GLY A 747 -3.45 -20.75 22.54
C GLY A 747 -2.79 -21.37 21.31
N THR A 748 -3.22 -22.57 20.94
CA THR A 748 -2.61 -23.38 19.86
C THR A 748 -3.55 -23.63 18.68
N ASN A 749 -2.98 -24.16 17.60
CA ASN A 749 -3.68 -24.48 16.36
C ASN A 749 -4.59 -25.72 16.46
N SER A 750 -4.30 -26.66 17.37
CA SER A 750 -5.17 -27.78 17.77
C SER A 750 -6.40 -27.38 18.60
N GLY A 751 -6.56 -26.10 18.92
CA GLY A 751 -7.61 -25.63 19.85
C GLY A 751 -7.31 -25.94 21.32
N SER A 752 -6.07 -26.27 21.68
CA SER A 752 -5.64 -26.45 23.08
C SER A 752 -5.23 -25.09 23.67
N VAL A 753 -5.64 -24.81 24.90
CA VAL A 753 -5.26 -23.61 25.66
C VAL A 753 -4.60 -24.01 26.97
N TYR A 754 -3.34 -23.62 27.16
CA TYR A 754 -2.59 -23.81 28.40
C TYR A 754 -2.67 -22.55 29.26
N ALA A 755 -2.83 -22.70 30.57
CA ALA A 755 -2.86 -21.61 31.54
C ALA A 755 -1.91 -21.92 32.70
N TYR A 756 -0.85 -21.12 32.83
CA TYR A 756 0.14 -21.23 33.90
C TYR A 756 -0.12 -20.14 34.95
N ALA A 757 -0.02 -20.51 36.23
CA ALA A 757 0.17 -19.56 37.32
C ALA A 757 1.66 -19.19 37.40
N LEU A 758 1.95 -17.91 37.62
CA LEU A 758 3.31 -17.37 37.71
C LEU A 758 3.55 -16.84 39.12
N GLU A 759 4.60 -17.32 39.76
CA GLU A 759 5.00 -16.86 41.09
C GLU A 759 6.12 -15.82 40.91
N VAL A 760 5.71 -14.56 40.77
CA VAL A 760 6.58 -13.42 40.41
C VAL A 760 7.03 -12.68 41.68
N PRO A 761 8.34 -12.62 42.00
CA PRO A 761 8.84 -11.94 43.20
C PRO A 761 8.42 -10.47 43.27
N GLY A 762 7.87 -10.05 44.41
CA GLY A 762 7.43 -8.66 44.66
C GLY A 762 6.00 -8.35 44.20
N VAL A 763 5.33 -9.24 43.45
CA VAL A 763 3.94 -9.04 43.00
C VAL A 763 2.99 -9.77 43.95
N GLY A 764 2.02 -9.04 44.52
CA GLY A 764 0.91 -9.59 45.32
C GLY A 764 1.10 -9.60 46.86
N SER A 765 2.29 -9.27 47.38
CA SER A 765 2.51 -9.18 48.84
C SER A 765 1.96 -7.87 49.42
N GLY A 766 0.66 -7.85 49.75
CA GLY A 766 -0.06 -6.71 50.36
C GLY A 766 0.34 -6.35 51.81
N ARG A 767 1.59 -6.58 52.21
CA ARG A 767 2.19 -6.17 53.49
C ARG A 767 3.63 -5.72 53.25
N ALA A 768 4.10 -4.77 54.06
CA ALA A 768 5.47 -4.27 53.96
C ALA A 768 6.48 -5.41 54.09
N CYS A 769 7.56 -5.36 53.29
CA CYS A 769 8.70 -6.25 53.49
C CYS A 769 9.30 -6.01 54.88
N GLU A 770 9.25 -7.02 55.75
CA GLU A 770 10.04 -7.02 56.96
C GLU A 770 11.52 -7.06 56.57
N ARG A 771 12.27 -6.01 56.95
CA ARG A 771 13.70 -5.87 56.68
C ARG A 771 14.47 -6.96 57.44
N GLY A 772 14.71 -8.10 56.80
CA GLY A 772 15.37 -9.24 57.46
C GLY A 772 15.77 -10.43 56.59
N ALA A 773 15.15 -10.66 55.44
CA ALA A 773 15.53 -11.71 54.49
C ALA A 773 16.16 -11.09 53.22
N GLY A 774 17.25 -11.69 52.72
CA GLY A 774 18.07 -11.10 51.66
C GLY A 774 17.39 -11.09 50.28
N GLU A 775 17.52 -9.97 49.57
CA GLU A 775 16.87 -9.70 48.27
C GLU A 775 17.48 -10.50 47.08
N GLY A 776 18.49 -11.35 47.34
CA GLY A 776 19.17 -12.17 46.34
C GLY A 776 18.84 -13.66 46.45
N GLY A 777 17.89 -14.15 45.65
CA GLY A 777 17.69 -15.60 45.46
C GLY A 777 16.46 -16.01 44.65
N VAL A 778 15.28 -15.47 44.98
CA VAL A 778 14.01 -15.96 44.41
C VAL A 778 13.91 -15.61 42.92
N CYS A 779 13.70 -16.64 42.09
CA CYS A 779 13.44 -16.50 40.65
C CYS A 779 11.93 -16.53 40.39
N VAL A 780 11.50 -16.18 39.17
CA VAL A 780 10.11 -16.41 38.75
C VAL A 780 9.91 -17.90 38.50
N GLU A 781 8.83 -18.47 39.03
CA GLU A 781 8.40 -19.85 38.73
C GLU A 781 7.09 -19.88 37.93
N ALA A 782 6.89 -20.90 37.10
CA ALA A 782 5.71 -21.10 36.26
C ALA A 782 5.12 -22.50 36.44
N VAL A 783 3.91 -22.57 37.01
CA VAL A 783 3.21 -23.83 37.32
C VAL A 783 1.98 -23.98 36.44
N LEU A 784 1.87 -25.07 35.67
CA LEU A 784 0.69 -25.35 34.86
C LEU A 784 -0.56 -25.49 35.75
N GLY A 785 -1.49 -24.54 35.64
CA GLY A 785 -2.71 -24.51 36.44
C GLY A 785 -3.89 -25.23 35.76
N LYS A 786 -4.09 -25.00 34.46
CA LYS A 786 -5.15 -25.64 33.66
C LYS A 786 -4.71 -25.87 32.21
N GLU A 787 -5.23 -26.94 31.62
CA GLU A 787 -5.21 -27.20 30.18
C GLU A 787 -6.66 -27.37 29.69
N ILE A 788 -7.03 -26.64 28.64
CA ILE A 788 -8.41 -26.54 28.14
C ILE A 788 -8.42 -26.93 26.67
N GLN A 789 -8.95 -28.10 26.35
CA GLN A 789 -9.14 -28.53 24.97
C GLN A 789 -10.50 -28.05 24.44
N LEU A 790 -10.50 -27.23 23.39
CA LEU A 790 -11.72 -26.89 22.65
C LEU A 790 -12.22 -28.12 21.87
N MET A 791 -13.49 -28.50 22.09
CA MET A 791 -14.04 -29.76 21.56
C MET A 791 -14.04 -29.86 20.03
N HIS A 792 -14.15 -28.72 19.33
CA HIS A 792 -14.12 -28.65 17.85
C HIS A 792 -12.70 -28.56 17.27
N ARG A 793 -11.67 -28.40 18.11
CA ARG A 793 -10.25 -28.37 17.71
C ARG A 793 -9.88 -27.31 16.66
N ALA A 794 -10.65 -26.24 16.53
CA ALA A 794 -10.26 -25.13 15.67
C ALA A 794 -9.19 -24.25 16.35
N PRO A 795 -8.24 -23.69 15.57
CA PRO A 795 -7.17 -22.84 16.09
C PRO A 795 -7.67 -21.71 16.96
N VAL A 796 -7.00 -21.49 18.09
CA VAL A 796 -7.22 -20.32 18.94
C VAL A 796 -6.63 -19.10 18.24
N VAL A 797 -7.43 -18.05 18.06
CA VAL A 797 -7.01 -16.80 17.39
C VAL A 797 -6.64 -15.74 18.43
N SER A 798 -7.36 -15.69 19.55
CA SER A 798 -7.11 -14.73 20.62
C SER A 798 -7.62 -15.24 21.98
N ILE A 799 -6.93 -14.85 23.05
CA ILE A 799 -7.33 -15.04 24.44
C ILE A 799 -7.26 -13.67 25.11
N CYS A 800 -8.25 -13.33 25.93
CA CYS A 800 -8.23 -12.16 26.79
C CYS A 800 -8.97 -12.46 28.09
N VAL A 801 -8.70 -11.71 29.16
CA VAL A 801 -9.43 -11.82 30.44
C VAL A 801 -10.24 -10.56 30.64
N LEU A 802 -11.50 -10.74 31.05
CA LEU A 802 -12.41 -9.68 31.44
C LEU A 802 -12.56 -9.65 32.96
N ASP A 803 -12.56 -8.45 33.54
CA ASP A 803 -12.72 -8.18 34.96
C ASP A 803 -14.13 -8.51 35.48
N GLY A 804 -14.36 -8.24 36.77
CA GLY A 804 -15.65 -8.38 37.42
C GLY A 804 -16.83 -7.61 36.81
N ARG A 805 -16.55 -6.53 36.04
CA ARG A 805 -17.53 -5.68 35.34
C ARG A 805 -17.67 -6.05 33.85
N GLY A 806 -16.84 -6.96 33.35
CA GLY A 806 -16.79 -7.35 31.94
C GLY A 806 -15.93 -6.45 31.06
N LYS A 807 -15.12 -5.54 31.63
CA LYS A 807 -14.09 -4.78 30.90
C LYS A 807 -12.86 -5.67 30.67
N PRO A 808 -12.06 -5.48 29.61
CA PRO A 808 -10.74 -6.11 29.51
C PRO A 808 -9.85 -5.71 30.70
N LEU A 809 -8.92 -6.60 31.09
CA LEU A 809 -7.84 -6.20 31.98
C LEU A 809 -6.93 -5.14 31.30
N PRO A 810 -6.38 -4.18 32.07
CA PRO A 810 -5.53 -3.09 31.55
C PRO A 810 -4.16 -3.57 31.06
N ASP A 811 -3.50 -2.76 30.22
CA ASP A 811 -2.11 -3.00 29.79
C ASP A 811 -1.14 -2.89 30.99
N PRO A 812 0.09 -3.48 30.92
CA PRO A 812 1.09 -3.32 31.97
C PRO A 812 1.38 -1.85 32.29
N TYR A 813 1.43 -1.50 33.58
CA TYR A 813 1.43 -0.13 34.12
C TYR A 813 0.18 0.75 33.88
N GLU A 814 -0.79 0.41 33.03
CA GLU A 814 -1.92 1.30 32.68
C GLU A 814 -2.77 1.65 33.93
N ALA A 815 -3.11 0.66 34.76
CA ALA A 815 -3.80 0.88 36.05
C ALA A 815 -2.92 1.53 37.14
N SER A 816 -1.58 1.55 36.98
CA SER A 816 -0.68 2.26 37.89
C SER A 816 -0.61 3.77 37.58
N GLN A 817 -0.92 4.14 36.34
CA GLN A 817 -0.96 5.53 35.88
C GLN A 817 -2.35 6.14 36.03
N ASP A 818 -3.41 5.35 35.84
CA ASP A 818 -4.79 5.74 36.15
C ASP A 818 -5.52 4.66 36.97
N LEU A 819 -5.69 4.95 38.26
CA LEU A 819 -6.40 4.09 39.22
C LEU A 819 -7.90 3.93 38.90
N ALA A 820 -8.50 4.77 38.04
CA ALA A 820 -9.88 4.58 37.58
C ALA A 820 -10.02 3.42 36.58
N ILE A 821 -8.90 2.94 36.01
CA ILE A 821 -8.82 1.78 35.11
C ILE A 821 -8.44 0.49 35.90
N ALA A 822 -8.29 0.56 37.23
CA ALA A 822 -8.05 -0.61 38.06
C ALA A 822 -9.18 -1.67 37.90
N PRO A 823 -8.84 -2.95 37.68
CA PRO A 823 -9.83 -3.98 37.37
C PRO A 823 -10.67 -4.38 38.59
N ASP A 824 -11.93 -4.73 38.36
CA ASP A 824 -12.83 -5.18 39.43
C ASP A 824 -12.50 -6.61 39.90
N MET A 825 -11.55 -6.71 40.83
CA MET A 825 -11.17 -7.97 41.50
C MET A 825 -12.25 -8.50 42.47
N ALA A 826 -13.29 -7.72 42.80
CA ALA A 826 -14.32 -8.14 43.76
C ALA A 826 -15.33 -9.14 43.17
N ASN A 827 -15.53 -9.12 41.85
CA ASN A 827 -16.42 -10.03 41.14
C ASN A 827 -15.63 -11.03 40.28
N ALA A 828 -16.25 -12.18 39.98
CA ALA A 828 -15.57 -13.27 39.29
C ALA A 828 -15.26 -12.95 37.81
N HIS A 829 -13.97 -12.85 37.48
CA HIS A 829 -13.46 -12.64 36.13
C HIS A 829 -13.94 -13.72 35.14
N SER A 830 -13.91 -13.38 33.84
CA SER A 830 -14.23 -14.31 32.75
C SER A 830 -13.18 -14.31 31.65
N VAL A 831 -12.74 -15.51 31.25
CA VAL A 831 -11.76 -15.66 30.17
C VAL A 831 -12.50 -15.70 28.84
N LEU A 832 -12.20 -14.76 27.96
CA LEU A 832 -12.64 -14.76 26.57
C LEU A 832 -11.67 -15.59 25.73
N ILE A 833 -12.19 -16.58 25.00
CA ILE A 833 -11.40 -17.38 24.05
C ILE A 833 -12.08 -17.30 22.69
N ALA A 834 -11.37 -16.77 21.69
CA ALA A 834 -11.82 -16.76 20.31
C ALA A 834 -11.02 -17.78 19.50
N SER A 835 -11.71 -18.72 18.86
CA SER A 835 -11.15 -19.64 17.87
C SER A 835 -11.64 -19.29 16.47
N GLU A 836 -11.05 -19.88 15.42
CA GLU A 836 -11.46 -19.66 14.03
C GLU A 836 -12.97 -19.89 13.79
N GLU A 837 -13.66 -20.71 14.61
CA GLU A 837 -15.05 -21.10 14.35
C GLU A 837 -16.05 -20.71 15.45
N GLN A 838 -15.58 -20.47 16.67
CA GLN A 838 -16.41 -20.24 17.85
C GLN A 838 -15.74 -19.25 18.82
N VAL A 839 -16.53 -18.38 19.44
CA VAL A 839 -16.11 -17.49 20.54
C VAL A 839 -16.76 -17.95 21.84
N PHE A 840 -16.01 -17.96 22.94
CA PHE A 840 -16.42 -18.41 24.26
C PHE A 840 -16.14 -17.34 25.31
N SER A 841 -17.00 -17.22 26.33
CA SER A 841 -16.67 -16.56 27.60
C SER A 841 -16.82 -17.56 28.75
N LEU A 842 -15.75 -17.66 29.53
CA LEU A 842 -15.53 -18.67 30.56
C LEU A 842 -15.39 -18.03 31.96
N PRO A 843 -16.49 -17.56 32.58
CA PRO A 843 -16.46 -17.11 33.98
C PRO A 843 -16.01 -18.26 34.91
N LYS A 844 -15.10 -17.95 35.84
CA LYS A 844 -14.42 -18.95 36.68
C LYS A 844 -13.77 -20.12 35.89
N VAL A 845 -13.36 -19.86 34.64
CA VAL A 845 -12.84 -20.85 33.69
C VAL A 845 -13.83 -22.00 33.41
N SER A 846 -15.14 -21.68 33.40
CA SER A 846 -16.23 -22.62 33.09
C SER A 846 -17.13 -22.07 31.98
N ALA A 847 -17.52 -22.90 31.01
CA ALA A 847 -18.20 -22.41 29.80
C ALA A 847 -19.66 -21.99 30.06
N LYS A 848 -19.93 -20.68 30.07
CA LYS A 848 -21.26 -20.11 30.32
C LYS A 848 -21.93 -19.57 29.05
N THR A 849 -21.19 -18.87 28.20
CA THR A 849 -21.68 -18.31 26.93
C THR A 849 -20.72 -18.67 25.78
N LYS A 850 -21.30 -18.95 24.61
CA LYS A 850 -20.54 -19.14 23.36
C LYS A 850 -21.37 -18.76 22.14
N PHE A 851 -20.71 -18.24 21.12
CA PHE A 851 -21.28 -17.97 19.80
C PHE A 851 -20.56 -18.82 18.75
N LYS A 852 -21.32 -19.55 17.92
CA LYS A 852 -20.77 -20.44 16.88
C LYS A 852 -20.74 -19.75 15.52
N LEU A 853 -19.80 -18.84 15.30
CA LEU A 853 -19.76 -17.99 14.09
C LEU A 853 -19.93 -18.81 12.79
N THR A 854 -19.12 -19.85 12.59
CA THR A 854 -19.17 -20.66 11.36
C THR A 854 -20.45 -21.49 11.21
N ALA A 855 -21.18 -21.77 12.29
CA ALA A 855 -22.47 -22.48 12.23
C ALA A 855 -23.69 -21.57 12.01
N HIS A 856 -23.51 -20.25 12.12
CA HIS A 856 -24.55 -19.24 11.91
C HIS A 856 -24.32 -18.45 10.61
N GLU A 857 -23.09 -18.01 10.37
CA GLU A 857 -22.71 -17.06 9.30
C GLU A 857 -21.83 -17.70 8.21
N GLY A 858 -21.43 -18.98 8.37
CA GLY A 858 -20.53 -19.70 7.44
C GLY A 858 -19.07 -19.24 7.46
N CYS A 859 -18.76 -18.05 7.98
CA CYS A 859 -17.43 -17.46 8.03
C CYS A 859 -16.58 -17.92 9.23
N ARG A 860 -15.28 -17.64 9.18
CA ARG A 860 -14.28 -17.99 10.21
C ARG A 860 -13.51 -16.77 10.70
N VAL A 861 -13.29 -16.67 12.00
CA VAL A 861 -12.52 -15.58 12.64
C VAL A 861 -11.06 -15.58 12.15
N ARG A 862 -10.55 -14.41 11.78
CA ARG A 862 -9.15 -14.18 11.39
C ARG A 862 -8.37 -13.33 12.39
N ARG A 863 -8.99 -12.25 12.90
CA ARG A 863 -8.41 -11.37 13.92
C ARG A 863 -9.51 -10.84 14.83
N VAL A 864 -9.15 -10.55 16.07
CA VAL A 864 -10.08 -10.16 17.14
C VAL A 864 -9.51 -8.98 17.91
N ALA A 865 -10.35 -8.02 18.26
CA ALA A 865 -10.00 -6.90 19.13
C ALA A 865 -11.12 -6.65 20.16
N LEU A 866 -10.74 -6.14 21.33
CA LEU A 866 -11.66 -5.55 22.31
C LEU A 866 -11.52 -4.03 22.22
N VAL A 867 -12.64 -3.36 22.03
CA VAL A 867 -12.71 -1.94 21.68
C VAL A 867 -13.70 -1.23 22.58
N ALA A 868 -13.35 -0.02 23.03
CA ALA A 868 -14.27 0.86 23.73
C ALA A 868 -14.93 1.83 22.73
N PHE A 869 -16.25 1.69 22.54
CA PHE A 869 -17.05 2.60 21.72
C PHE A 869 -17.73 3.62 22.62
N GLY A 870 -17.51 4.92 22.40
CA GLY A 870 -18.21 6.00 23.09
C GLY A 870 -19.44 6.49 22.34
N SER A 871 -20.49 6.91 23.05
CA SER A 871 -21.71 7.46 22.43
C SER A 871 -21.47 8.88 21.90
N VAL A 872 -22.09 9.19 20.75
CA VAL A 872 -22.18 10.57 20.21
C VAL A 872 -23.26 11.42 20.91
N ALA A 873 -24.22 10.80 21.61
CA ALA A 873 -25.31 11.49 22.29
C ALA A 873 -25.09 11.66 23.80
N GLN A 874 -24.16 10.90 24.39
CA GLN A 874 -23.77 10.99 25.80
C GLN A 874 -22.25 10.96 25.90
N GLU A 875 -21.64 12.04 26.41
CA GLU A 875 -20.18 12.21 26.34
C GLU A 875 -19.43 11.14 27.16
N ASP A 876 -19.89 10.85 28.37
CA ASP A 876 -19.31 9.88 29.31
C ASP A 876 -19.70 8.41 29.05
N TYR A 877 -20.66 8.14 28.16
CA TYR A 877 -21.14 6.76 27.94
C TYR A 877 -20.23 6.00 26.98
N CYS A 878 -19.79 4.81 27.38
CA CYS A 878 -19.08 3.89 26.50
C CYS A 878 -19.42 2.41 26.77
N GLU A 879 -19.44 1.61 25.71
CA GLU A 879 -19.55 0.15 25.76
C GLU A 879 -18.27 -0.50 25.26
N HIS A 880 -17.77 -1.49 26.00
CA HIS A 880 -16.74 -2.38 25.48
C HIS A 880 -17.40 -3.45 24.60
N THR A 881 -16.86 -3.65 23.41
CA THR A 881 -17.40 -4.55 22.38
C THR A 881 -16.27 -5.38 21.78
N LEU A 882 -16.58 -6.62 21.44
CA LEU A 882 -15.70 -7.54 20.74
C LEU A 882 -15.87 -7.37 19.23
N VAL A 883 -14.80 -7.00 18.53
CA VAL A 883 -14.74 -6.92 17.06
C VAL A 883 -14.06 -8.18 16.53
N CYS A 884 -14.70 -8.88 15.60
CA CYS A 884 -14.16 -10.06 14.91
C CYS A 884 -14.10 -9.80 13.40
N LEU A 885 -12.90 -9.68 12.85
CA LEU A 885 -12.65 -9.75 11.40
C LEU A 885 -12.71 -11.21 10.96
N THR A 886 -13.42 -11.52 9.87
CA THR A 886 -13.53 -12.89 9.34
C THR A 886 -12.69 -13.12 8.08
N ASN A 887 -12.64 -14.37 7.61
CA ASN A 887 -12.01 -14.75 6.34
C ASN A 887 -12.74 -14.27 5.09
N LEU A 888 -13.92 -13.64 5.23
CA LEU A 888 -14.67 -13.03 4.14
C LEU A 888 -14.46 -11.50 4.06
N GLY A 889 -13.71 -10.93 5.00
CA GLY A 889 -13.44 -9.48 5.06
C GLY A 889 -14.54 -8.64 5.73
N ASP A 890 -15.59 -9.28 6.24
CA ASP A 890 -16.61 -8.67 7.10
C ASP A 890 -16.16 -8.60 8.57
N MET A 891 -16.77 -7.67 9.31
CA MET A 891 -16.50 -7.35 10.70
C MET A 891 -17.76 -7.51 11.53
N HIS A 892 -17.73 -8.45 12.48
CA HIS A 892 -18.85 -8.77 13.37
C HIS A 892 -18.59 -8.20 14.77
N LEU A 893 -19.54 -7.43 15.30
CA LEU A 893 -19.44 -6.81 16.62
C LEU A 893 -20.34 -7.56 17.63
N PHE A 894 -19.78 -7.95 18.78
CA PHE A 894 -20.50 -8.66 19.84
C PHE A 894 -20.37 -7.95 21.19
N SER A 895 -21.47 -7.82 21.93
CA SER A 895 -21.41 -7.29 23.31
C SER A 895 -20.75 -8.30 24.26
N ILE A 896 -19.94 -7.81 25.19
CA ILE A 896 -19.25 -8.63 26.20
C ILE A 896 -19.88 -8.43 27.59
N PRO A 897 -19.79 -9.40 28.51
CA PRO A 897 -19.38 -10.80 28.31
C PRO A 897 -20.49 -11.68 27.67
N GLY A 898 -21.61 -11.07 27.25
CA GLY A 898 -22.81 -11.78 26.80
C GLY A 898 -22.73 -12.50 25.45
N LEU A 899 -21.77 -12.11 24.59
CA LEU A 899 -21.57 -12.61 23.22
C LEU A 899 -22.82 -12.53 22.32
N ARG A 900 -23.58 -11.41 22.41
CA ARG A 900 -24.72 -11.15 21.54
C ARG A 900 -24.28 -10.30 20.33
N PRO A 901 -24.56 -10.70 19.09
CA PRO A 901 -24.34 -9.85 17.91
C PRO A 901 -24.98 -8.46 18.09
N GLN A 902 -24.26 -7.42 17.68
CA GLN A 902 -24.72 -6.03 17.68
C GLN A 902 -24.95 -5.55 16.25
N VAL A 903 -23.88 -5.53 15.44
CA VAL A 903 -23.87 -5.11 14.04
C VAL A 903 -22.86 -5.93 13.25
N ARG A 904 -23.00 -5.95 11.92
CA ARG A 904 -22.07 -6.50 10.94
C ARG A 904 -21.80 -5.43 9.89
N TYR A 905 -20.55 -5.31 9.43
CA TYR A 905 -20.19 -4.47 8.30
C TYR A 905 -19.25 -5.24 7.35
N ASP A 906 -19.50 -5.17 6.05
CA ASP A 906 -18.58 -5.71 5.05
C ASP A 906 -17.51 -4.64 4.72
N CYS A 907 -16.22 -4.97 4.86
CA CYS A 907 -15.13 -3.98 4.86
C CYS A 907 -14.06 -4.27 3.80
N ILE A 908 -13.50 -5.49 3.83
CA ILE A 908 -12.44 -5.96 2.94
C ILE A 908 -13.06 -6.97 1.95
N ARG A 909 -12.54 -7.06 0.72
CA ARG A 909 -12.97 -8.09 -0.25
C ARG A 909 -12.53 -9.48 0.23
N LYS A 910 -13.36 -10.51 0.05
CA LYS A 910 -13.04 -11.90 0.43
C LYS A 910 -11.84 -12.47 -0.34
N GLU A 911 -11.58 -11.94 -1.53
CA GLU A 911 -10.44 -12.23 -2.40
C GLU A 911 -9.13 -11.60 -1.87
N ASP A 912 -9.22 -10.50 -1.13
CA ASP A 912 -8.06 -9.77 -0.60
C ASP A 912 -7.55 -10.38 0.71
N ILE A 913 -6.88 -11.52 0.55
CA ILE A 913 -6.20 -12.23 1.62
C ILE A 913 -5.11 -11.35 2.27
N SER A 914 -4.53 -10.41 1.53
CA SER A 914 -3.46 -9.52 1.99
C SER A 914 -3.99 -8.43 2.94
N GLY A 915 -5.09 -7.77 2.57
CA GLY A 915 -5.84 -6.86 3.43
C GLY A 915 -6.33 -7.56 4.69
N ILE A 916 -6.99 -8.70 4.56
CA ILE A 916 -7.49 -9.48 5.72
C ILE A 916 -6.35 -9.88 6.67
N ALA A 917 -5.17 -10.24 6.16
CA ALA A 917 -4.01 -10.60 6.98
C ALA A 917 -3.31 -9.40 7.64
N SER A 918 -3.23 -8.27 6.96
CA SER A 918 -2.56 -7.04 7.42
C SER A 918 -3.40 -6.18 8.36
N CYS A 919 -4.73 -6.33 8.33
CA CYS A 919 -5.69 -5.54 9.10
C CYS A 919 -5.35 -5.47 10.60
N VAL A 920 -5.13 -4.28 11.15
CA VAL A 920 -4.88 -4.02 12.58
C VAL A 920 -5.95 -3.09 13.15
N PHE A 921 -6.40 -3.35 14.38
CA PHE A 921 -7.42 -2.55 15.09
C PHE A 921 -6.78 -1.64 16.14
N THR A 922 -7.41 -0.50 16.42
CA THR A 922 -7.05 0.43 17.50
C THR A 922 -7.91 0.17 18.76
N LYS A 923 -7.57 0.79 19.90
CA LYS A 923 -8.43 0.73 21.11
C LYS A 923 -9.70 1.60 21.00
N ASN A 924 -9.72 2.59 20.09
CA ASN A 924 -10.78 3.60 19.94
C ASN A 924 -11.82 3.32 18.82
N GLY A 925 -11.74 2.14 18.19
CA GLY A 925 -12.71 1.67 17.19
C GLY A 925 -12.39 2.03 15.75
N GLN A 926 -11.14 2.38 15.46
CA GLN A 926 -10.59 2.46 14.12
C GLN A 926 -9.79 1.19 13.77
N GLY A 927 -9.30 1.12 12.54
CA GLY A 927 -8.28 0.18 12.12
C GLY A 927 -7.70 0.53 10.76
N PHE A 928 -6.70 -0.25 10.37
CA PHE A 928 -5.92 -0.06 9.13
C PHE A 928 -5.71 -1.41 8.45
N TYR A 929 -5.90 -1.52 7.14
CA TYR A 929 -5.47 -2.70 6.37
C TYR A 929 -4.84 -2.30 5.03
N LEU A 930 -3.91 -3.11 4.53
CA LEU A 930 -3.23 -2.83 3.27
C LEU A 930 -4.18 -3.07 2.10
N ILE A 931 -4.52 -2.01 1.35
CA ILE A 931 -5.25 -2.07 0.07
C ILE A 931 -4.30 -2.37 -1.10
N SER A 932 -3.03 -2.01 -0.94
CA SER A 932 -1.93 -2.28 -1.86
C SER A 932 -0.67 -2.62 -1.05
N PRO A 933 0.43 -3.08 -1.66
CA PRO A 933 1.67 -3.31 -0.92
C PRO A 933 2.19 -2.05 -0.19
N SER A 934 1.86 -0.87 -0.73
CA SER A 934 2.43 0.44 -0.37
C SER A 934 1.48 1.35 0.42
N GLU A 935 0.21 0.96 0.61
CA GLU A 935 -0.85 1.81 1.18
C GLU A 935 -1.79 1.05 2.13
N TYR A 936 -2.06 1.67 3.29
CA TYR A 936 -3.13 1.30 4.21
C TYR A 936 -4.40 2.11 3.94
N GLU A 937 -5.58 1.49 3.87
CA GLU A 937 -6.84 2.20 4.14
C GLU A 937 -7.08 2.25 5.65
N ARG A 938 -7.38 3.43 6.20
CA ARG A 938 -7.97 3.60 7.53
C ARG A 938 -9.49 3.49 7.44
N PHE A 939 -10.07 2.73 8.36
CA PHE A 939 -11.51 2.67 8.59
C PHE A 939 -11.85 3.02 10.04
N SER A 940 -13.11 3.42 10.27
CA SER A 940 -13.73 3.48 11.58
C SER A 940 -14.95 2.57 11.65
N LEU A 941 -15.17 2.01 12.84
CA LEU A 941 -16.39 1.32 13.28
C LEU A 941 -17.15 2.15 14.32
N SER A 942 -16.62 3.31 14.73
CA SER A 942 -17.18 4.16 15.78
C SER A 942 -17.89 5.38 15.20
N ALA A 943 -19.10 5.64 15.69
CA ALA A 943 -19.83 6.88 15.39
C ALA A 943 -19.16 8.15 15.94
N LYS A 944 -18.27 8.02 16.95
CA LYS A 944 -17.61 9.13 17.67
C LYS A 944 -16.19 9.41 17.20
N THR A 945 -15.46 8.40 16.73
CA THR A 945 -14.04 8.50 16.35
C THR A 945 -13.87 8.45 14.82
N LEU A 946 -13.76 9.59 14.17
CA LEU A 946 -13.58 9.71 12.72
C LEU A 946 -12.35 10.57 12.39
N THR A 947 -11.49 10.06 11.50
CA THR A 947 -10.28 10.75 11.01
C THR A 947 -10.41 10.87 9.50
N GLU A 948 -10.78 12.04 9.01
CA GLU A 948 -11.07 12.34 7.60
C GLU A 948 -10.32 13.62 7.18
N PRO A 949 -9.95 13.80 5.90
CA PRO A 949 -9.38 15.06 5.42
C PRO A 949 -10.42 16.18 5.51
N LEU A 950 -10.16 17.15 6.39
CA LEU A 950 -10.91 18.40 6.48
C LEU A 950 -9.97 19.52 6.08
N CYS A 951 -10.18 20.10 4.90
CA CYS A 951 -9.30 21.12 4.35
C CYS A 951 -10.06 22.12 3.46
N SER A 952 -9.43 23.26 3.19
CA SER A 952 -9.90 24.26 2.23
C SER A 952 -8.78 24.73 1.31
N VAL A 953 -9.15 25.10 0.08
CA VAL A 953 -8.26 25.71 -0.91
C VAL A 953 -8.88 27.04 -1.32
N GLN A 954 -8.08 28.10 -1.36
CA GLN A 954 -8.51 29.40 -1.88
C GLN A 954 -8.31 29.39 -3.39
N LEU A 955 -9.39 29.61 -4.15
CA LEU A 955 -9.40 29.54 -5.60
C LEU A 955 -9.61 30.93 -6.23
N ASP A 956 -9.18 31.09 -7.49
CA ASP A 956 -9.44 32.30 -8.31
C ASP A 956 -10.94 32.46 -8.67
N ARG A 957 -11.77 31.46 -8.37
CA ARG A 957 -13.23 31.42 -8.62
C ARG A 957 -13.99 31.03 -7.34
N PRO A 958 -15.28 31.41 -7.19
CA PRO A 958 -16.11 30.83 -6.14
C PRO A 958 -16.27 29.31 -6.33
N LEU A 959 -16.27 28.57 -5.23
CA LEU A 959 -16.71 27.18 -5.21
C LEU A 959 -18.22 27.13 -5.51
N HIS A 960 -18.63 26.29 -6.45
CA HIS A 960 -20.03 25.92 -6.58
C HIS A 960 -20.43 24.96 -5.46
N ALA A 961 -21.67 25.09 -4.99
CA ALA A 961 -22.27 24.14 -4.06
C ALA A 961 -23.07 23.08 -4.84
N THR A 962 -23.10 21.84 -4.34
CA THR A 962 -23.85 20.75 -4.96
C THR A 962 -25.36 20.88 -4.73
N ASP A 963 -26.08 21.54 -5.66
CA ASP A 963 -27.56 21.52 -5.71
C ASP A 963 -28.07 20.14 -6.20
N SER A 964 -27.98 19.12 -5.35
CA SER A 964 -28.41 17.75 -5.67
C SER A 964 -29.44 17.23 -4.66
N THR A 965 -30.67 16.98 -5.13
CA THR A 965 -31.70 16.19 -4.41
C THR A 965 -31.56 14.68 -4.64
N ALA A 966 -30.44 14.23 -5.20
CA ALA A 966 -30.07 12.82 -5.30
C ALA A 966 -29.64 12.28 -3.92
N THR A 967 -29.97 11.03 -3.63
CA THR A 967 -29.52 10.32 -2.43
C THR A 967 -28.06 9.88 -2.58
N THR A 968 -27.15 10.85 -2.48
CA THR A 968 -25.69 10.59 -2.48
C THR A 968 -25.32 9.66 -1.32
N THR A 969 -24.69 8.54 -1.65
CA THR A 969 -23.94 7.79 -0.64
C THR A 969 -22.70 8.59 -0.24
N PRO A 970 -22.21 8.49 1.01
CA PRO A 970 -21.01 9.22 1.41
C PRO A 970 -19.83 8.79 0.53
N PRO A 971 -18.92 9.71 0.16
CA PRO A 971 -17.75 9.38 -0.63
C PRO A 971 -16.94 8.32 0.12
N GLN A 972 -16.79 7.15 -0.50
CA GLN A 972 -16.05 6.03 0.06
C GLN A 972 -14.61 6.15 -0.42
N ALA A 973 -13.65 6.09 0.49
CA ALA A 973 -12.22 6.15 0.17
C ALA A 973 -11.69 4.85 -0.48
N ASN A 974 -12.40 4.28 -1.48
CA ASN A 974 -12.04 2.98 -2.03
C ASN A 974 -12.54 2.70 -3.46
N GLY A 975 -11.61 2.33 -4.34
CA GLY A 975 -11.88 1.83 -5.70
C GLY A 975 -12.43 0.40 -5.74
N THR A 976 -13.66 0.21 -5.29
CA THR A 976 -14.42 -1.04 -5.48
C THR A 976 -15.70 -0.79 -6.26
N HIS A 977 -15.71 -1.14 -7.55
CA HIS A 977 -16.94 -1.16 -8.36
C HIS A 977 -18.03 -1.99 -7.65
N LYS A 978 -19.23 -1.39 -7.52
CA LYS A 978 -20.45 -2.16 -7.26
C LYS A 978 -21.05 -2.59 -8.59
N ASN A 979 -20.96 -3.87 -8.92
CA ASN A 979 -21.81 -4.43 -9.96
C ASN A 979 -23.26 -4.36 -9.46
N HIS A 980 -24.06 -3.46 -10.04
CA HIS A 980 -25.47 -3.28 -9.68
C HIS A 980 -26.30 -4.47 -10.16
N VAL A 981 -26.52 -5.45 -9.28
CA VAL A 981 -27.58 -6.45 -9.46
C VAL A 981 -28.89 -5.82 -9.00
N GLY A 982 -29.82 -5.59 -9.93
CA GLY A 982 -31.11 -4.97 -9.62
C GLY A 982 -32.04 -5.91 -8.86
N GLN A 983 -32.42 -5.53 -7.64
CA GLN A 983 -33.60 -6.07 -6.97
C GLN A 983 -34.77 -5.09 -7.15
N ALA A 984 -35.82 -5.54 -7.84
CA ALA A 984 -37.08 -4.83 -7.93
C ALA A 984 -38.03 -5.37 -6.85
N GLU A 985 -38.37 -4.54 -5.86
CA GLU A 985 -39.54 -4.76 -5.00
C GLU A 985 -40.66 -3.82 -5.44
N GLY A 986 -41.88 -4.37 -5.54
CA GLY A 986 -43.01 -3.69 -6.17
C GLY A 986 -43.65 -2.58 -5.33
N ARG A 987 -44.33 -1.66 -6.00
CA ARG A 987 -45.36 -0.81 -5.41
C ARG A 987 -46.71 -1.08 -6.08
N SER A 988 -47.76 -0.94 -5.27
CA SER A 988 -49.13 -1.31 -5.59
C SER A 988 -49.79 -0.38 -6.60
N GLU A 989 -50.90 -0.86 -7.16
CA GLU A 989 -51.78 -0.16 -8.10
C GLU A 989 -52.31 1.17 -7.54
N GLU A 990 -52.46 2.16 -8.41
CA GLU A 990 -53.75 2.83 -8.62
C GLU A 990 -53.78 3.48 -10.02
N SER A 991 -54.97 3.66 -10.59
CA SER A 991 -55.22 4.29 -11.90
C SER A 991 -56.44 5.23 -11.77
N PRO A 992 -56.71 6.21 -12.67
CA PRO A 992 -57.19 5.86 -14.03
C PRO A 992 -57.04 6.92 -15.17
N SER A 993 -57.20 6.43 -16.42
CA SER A 993 -57.80 7.15 -17.57
C SER A 993 -56.99 8.33 -18.21
N ALA A 994 -57.25 8.78 -19.45
CA ALA A 994 -58.19 8.35 -20.48
C ALA A 994 -57.77 8.81 -21.91
N LEU A 995 -58.20 8.09 -22.95
CA LEU A 995 -58.49 8.57 -24.34
C LEU A 995 -57.31 9.14 -25.19
N SER A 996 -57.26 9.05 -26.53
CA SER A 996 -58.09 8.31 -27.51
C SER A 996 -57.40 8.24 -28.90
N SER A 997 -57.52 7.12 -29.60
CA SER A 997 -57.06 6.89 -30.99
C SER A 997 -58.17 7.05 -32.05
N PRO A 998 -57.85 7.53 -33.27
CA PRO A 998 -58.38 6.98 -34.54
C PRO A 998 -57.37 7.07 -35.73
N ILE A 999 -57.45 6.40 -36.91
CA ILE A 999 -58.26 5.28 -37.46
C ILE A 999 -57.58 4.69 -38.73
N LEU A 1000 -57.63 3.35 -38.94
CA LEU A 1000 -57.37 2.56 -40.19
C LEU A 1000 -56.00 2.72 -40.92
N ASP A 1001 -55.54 1.83 -41.81
CA ASP A 1001 -56.19 0.68 -42.48
C ASP A 1001 -55.23 -0.52 -42.76
N THR A 1002 -55.76 -1.71 -43.09
CA THR A 1002 -54.99 -2.90 -43.55
C THR A 1002 -55.79 -3.73 -44.57
N PRO A 1003 -55.14 -4.63 -45.34
CA PRO A 1003 -55.47 -6.04 -45.11
C PRO A 1003 -54.33 -7.07 -45.31
N LEU A 1004 -54.30 -8.02 -44.37
CA LEU A 1004 -54.22 -9.50 -44.56
C LEU A 1004 -53.15 -10.12 -45.49
N ASP A 1005 -52.28 -10.94 -44.90
CA ASP A 1005 -52.46 -12.41 -44.99
C ASP A 1005 -51.84 -13.12 -43.76
N SER A 1006 -52.33 -14.30 -43.39
CA SER A 1006 -51.89 -15.08 -42.20
C SER A 1006 -52.34 -16.54 -42.32
N PRO A 1007 -51.65 -17.54 -41.70
CA PRO A 1007 -52.17 -18.03 -40.41
C PRO A 1007 -51.17 -18.72 -39.43
N LEU A 1008 -51.35 -18.45 -38.12
CA LEU A 1008 -51.41 -19.40 -36.98
C LEU A 1008 -50.21 -20.36 -36.70
N SER A 1009 -49.97 -20.84 -35.47
CA SER A 1009 -50.81 -20.84 -34.25
C SER A 1009 -50.02 -20.65 -32.96
N CYS A 1010 -50.68 -20.06 -31.97
CA CYS A 1010 -50.24 -19.82 -30.60
C CYS A 1010 -50.11 -21.10 -29.75
N ALA A 1011 -49.33 -21.02 -28.65
CA ALA A 1011 -49.83 -21.24 -27.28
C ALA A 1011 -48.78 -20.86 -26.23
N ASP A 1012 -49.10 -19.93 -25.32
CA ASP A 1012 -48.37 -19.75 -24.06
C ASP A 1012 -48.79 -20.81 -23.04
N LEU A 1013 -47.82 -21.36 -22.30
CA LEU A 1013 -48.08 -21.96 -20.99
C LEU A 1013 -47.02 -21.51 -19.98
N THR A 1014 -47.53 -21.04 -18.84
CA THR A 1014 -46.84 -20.50 -17.67
C THR A 1014 -45.89 -21.46 -16.98
N LEU A 1015 -44.81 -20.92 -16.39
CA LEU A 1015 -44.07 -21.43 -15.21
C LEU A 1015 -43.47 -22.86 -15.35
N ASP A 1016 -42.23 -23.13 -14.95
CA ASP A 1016 -41.59 -22.65 -13.72
C ASP A 1016 -40.04 -22.65 -13.81
N SER A 1017 -39.36 -22.67 -12.66
CA SER A 1017 -37.90 -22.59 -12.50
C SER A 1017 -37.05 -23.75 -13.07
N THR A 1018 -35.73 -23.50 -13.15
CA THR A 1018 -34.59 -24.44 -13.07
C THR A 1018 -34.49 -25.59 -14.10
N GLY A 1019 -33.40 -25.58 -14.88
CA GLY A 1019 -32.99 -26.67 -15.75
C GLY A 1019 -31.48 -26.58 -16.04
N GLU A 1020 -30.75 -27.66 -15.79
CA GLU A 1020 -29.29 -27.71 -15.76
C GLU A 1020 -28.66 -27.61 -17.17
N ILE A 1021 -27.58 -26.84 -17.32
CA ILE A 1021 -26.68 -26.96 -18.48
C ILE A 1021 -25.61 -28.00 -18.14
N THR A 1022 -25.59 -29.08 -18.90
CA THR A 1022 -24.64 -30.19 -18.74
C THR A 1022 -23.36 -29.98 -19.58
N VAL A 1023 -22.35 -30.83 -19.37
CA VAL A 1023 -20.93 -30.53 -19.65
C VAL A 1023 -20.52 -30.73 -21.13
N GLU A 1024 -21.45 -30.64 -22.09
CA GLU A 1024 -21.14 -30.87 -23.52
C GLU A 1024 -21.29 -29.62 -24.44
N ASP A 1025 -21.98 -28.55 -24.01
CA ASP A 1025 -22.31 -27.38 -24.86
C ASP A 1025 -21.35 -26.16 -24.76
N VAL A 1026 -20.05 -26.38 -24.55
CA VAL A 1026 -19.00 -25.39 -24.88
C VAL A 1026 -17.79 -26.10 -25.50
N ARG A 1027 -17.91 -26.51 -26.76
CA ARG A 1027 -16.80 -27.11 -27.53
C ARG A 1027 -16.61 -26.53 -28.94
N ASP A 1028 -16.74 -25.22 -29.05
CA ASP A 1028 -16.16 -24.42 -30.13
C ASP A 1028 -15.57 -23.11 -29.57
N PHE A 1029 -14.71 -22.46 -30.35
CA PHE A 1029 -14.00 -21.20 -30.01
C PHE A 1029 -12.92 -21.24 -28.90
N LEU A 1030 -11.96 -22.16 -29.03
CA LEU A 1030 -10.55 -21.80 -28.82
C LEU A 1030 -9.68 -22.38 -29.94
N THR A 1031 -9.07 -21.49 -30.74
CA THR A 1031 -8.18 -21.86 -31.85
C THR A 1031 -6.75 -22.16 -31.39
N THR A 1032 -6.04 -22.94 -32.20
CA THR A 1032 -4.77 -23.60 -31.86
C THR A 1032 -3.56 -22.66 -31.87
N VAL A 1033 -2.82 -22.60 -30.75
CA VAL A 1033 -1.47 -22.03 -30.70
C VAL A 1033 -0.43 -23.10 -31.08
N ASP A 1034 -0.29 -23.37 -32.38
CA ASP A 1034 0.68 -24.38 -32.88
C ASP A 1034 1.38 -24.02 -34.22
N GLU A 1035 1.19 -22.80 -34.74
CA GLU A 1035 1.86 -22.34 -35.99
C GLU A 1035 3.13 -21.49 -35.76
N ALA A 1036 3.56 -21.33 -34.50
CA ALA A 1036 4.71 -20.50 -34.15
C ALA A 1036 6.08 -21.20 -34.33
N GLU A 1037 6.19 -22.51 -34.12
CA GLU A 1037 7.50 -23.21 -34.14
C GLU A 1037 7.92 -23.72 -35.55
N ASN A 1038 6.99 -23.91 -36.49
CA ASN A 1038 7.31 -24.45 -37.81
C ASN A 1038 7.97 -23.45 -38.77
N ASN A 1039 7.78 -22.14 -38.56
CA ASN A 1039 8.31 -21.10 -39.46
C ASN A 1039 9.81 -20.77 -39.26
N LEU A 1040 10.48 -21.34 -38.25
CA LEU A 1040 11.89 -21.05 -37.95
C LEU A 1040 12.91 -21.94 -38.68
N LYS A 1041 12.50 -22.81 -39.62
CA LYS A 1041 13.39 -23.77 -40.30
C LYS A 1041 13.72 -23.48 -41.78
N ASN A 1042 12.99 -22.58 -42.46
CA ASN A 1042 13.07 -22.44 -43.92
C ASN A 1042 13.80 -21.17 -44.42
N ILE A 1043 14.65 -20.53 -43.60
CA ILE A 1043 15.48 -19.38 -44.05
C ILE A 1043 16.95 -19.58 -43.63
N LYS A 1044 17.60 -20.62 -44.20
CA LYS A 1044 19.06 -20.80 -44.18
C LYS A 1044 19.60 -21.69 -45.32
N GLU A 1045 19.11 -21.52 -46.56
CA GLU A 1045 19.80 -22.09 -47.73
C GLU A 1045 19.38 -21.40 -49.05
N GLU A 1046 20.13 -20.38 -49.48
CA GLU A 1046 20.36 -20.13 -50.91
C GLU A 1046 21.73 -19.45 -51.13
N GLU A 1047 22.30 -19.65 -52.32
CA GLU A 1047 23.68 -19.33 -52.76
C GLU A 1047 24.85 -20.13 -52.14
N GLY A 1048 25.49 -20.97 -52.96
CA GLY A 1048 26.68 -21.76 -52.55
C GLY A 1048 27.10 -22.90 -53.49
N ARG A 1049 27.21 -22.67 -54.81
CA ARG A 1049 27.60 -23.72 -55.78
C ARG A 1049 29.00 -24.29 -55.53
N SER A 1050 29.13 -25.62 -55.50
CA SER A 1050 30.32 -26.31 -56.02
C SER A 1050 29.98 -27.73 -56.50
N THR A 1051 30.86 -28.32 -57.31
CA THR A 1051 30.59 -29.46 -58.19
C THR A 1051 30.98 -30.83 -57.65
N GLY A 1052 30.20 -31.87 -57.98
CA GLY A 1052 30.76 -33.01 -58.71
C GLY A 1052 30.43 -34.44 -58.22
N ILE A 1053 29.88 -35.25 -59.15
CA ILE A 1053 30.31 -36.62 -59.50
C ILE A 1053 30.10 -37.69 -58.39
N LEU A 1054 29.08 -38.57 -58.49
CA LEU A 1054 29.11 -39.89 -59.16
C LEU A 1054 30.12 -40.87 -58.49
N ILE A 1055 29.87 -42.13 -58.13
CA ILE A 1055 28.89 -43.22 -58.45
C ILE A 1055 28.93 -44.18 -57.22
N ASN A 1056 27.94 -45.01 -56.84
CA ASN A 1056 26.86 -45.73 -57.55
C ASN A 1056 25.62 -45.84 -56.64
#